data_AF-A0A6G0UXM9-F1
#
_entry.id   AF-A0A6G0UXM9-F1
#
_cell.length_a   1.000
_cell.length_b   1.000
_cell.length_c   1.000
_cell.angle_alpha   90.00
_cell.angle_beta   90.00
_cell.angle_gamma   90.00
#
_symmetry.space_group_name_H-M   'P 1'
#
loop_
_entity.id
_entity.type
_entity.pdbx_description
1 polymer ?
#
loop_
_entity_poly.entity_id
_entity_poly.type
_entity_poly.pdbx_seq_one_letter_code
_entity_poly.pdbx_strand_id
1 'polypeptide(L)'
;MFHRSFIFSIFLIFLSSSLILAEEKPKKKKDIRDFNDADLERLFDEWEANDEDELEEDELPAHKKKNKNVDFSGIKGAPEDMIKQAKKGQPVMMFVGIVDPSGKEVTREFTDGLTKLWQSALYNNHIEAQIFIVEDNRVVFMVSEGSLAFEARDFLVKQEQVSDISLEGSNTDGAGHKYLKEKDDADKVQRQAEAAALEQIQKLFQRPDQLEKLDAIRKKADRKKAAVEAMLRTGVQSQLEGIRTAIGHLQTAAEDVKEVERSTQAIYDQIQSVPGLKMKISELSVANGAHSQYAAAMENLNIIFNINNTVEKTHEYIIEGNLLYAHKNIMELENARDNLMYEVHKLKKEKSEFEKNLMKRHFSGVERLVEELGKQIWYICSRALECVQGVDNRPQQLVSALRIIEREERIDKFYIQMQSAQDNFMPPGRPRKWRTKLLEILNKTVTQRVEGNQLQDRTTNKHWLAVYLEICRKVVVEDLKVVKKALVVCFPPDLRIYDRYIQMYHTAISQRLREIASDNLEKNELVQLLSWVQAYGGPEILGNPALGIATAAMLHENPLLLKSTMKQLYDRYIEITKKDIHDWLDKALHTEKDDWYKHAEPEKDNNDYYYTQLPSILFGMIEDTVALTKEISVEVIPRVIDVAVDEFLIFSTRYKDATMALKMKHFENRELFPKFTATLIGVVNNLDICNESTDKLEKHIRLTMESDMSTVDDGDAISPRSVTSSFGVNRQEIIQKIDQLKKNWKLSMQFVISTLLDEICEDVQKHLDLLMTDKWLRYPGGTEDRDVICMTIIDYNYDYSHLRPHIRFTLIEELLYKVVGEYIIAIDGRRLTYGTYAQRQMAAARLREDASHYKELFCRLLSREENIPMMTDVLPAMAEILDLRDKSLLTLETSSFVRKYPDVHMELLSSLIQSREDVNGKEAKSIAEEAIEHARFHPKGDQEMVKLFGLCRLGGRRALPALEETMQNMFATLVMTTTRAAH
;
A
#
# COMPACT_ATOMS: atom_id res chain seq x y z
N MET A 1 35.57 -12.94 -14.25
CA MET A 1 35.94 -14.37 -14.43
C MET A 1 34.94 -15.30 -13.73
N PHE A 2 33.65 -15.06 -13.91
CA PHE A 2 32.55 -16.01 -13.66
C PHE A 2 31.47 -15.89 -14.76
N HIS A 3 31.87 -15.33 -15.91
CA HIS A 3 31.06 -15.08 -17.11
C HIS A 3 31.72 -15.62 -18.39
N ARG A 4 32.85 -16.36 -18.25
CA ARG A 4 33.63 -16.93 -19.37
C ARG A 4 33.49 -18.45 -19.54
N SER A 5 32.91 -19.18 -18.59
CA SER A 5 32.68 -20.63 -18.72
C SER A 5 31.30 -20.99 -19.30
N PHE A 6 30.34 -20.07 -19.30
CA PHE A 6 29.00 -20.33 -19.87
C PHE A 6 28.94 -20.07 -21.39
N ILE A 7 29.80 -19.19 -21.90
CA ILE A 7 29.92 -18.84 -23.32
C ILE A 7 30.79 -19.85 -24.09
N PHE A 8 31.65 -20.62 -23.39
CA PHE A 8 32.49 -21.65 -24.01
C PHE A 8 31.70 -22.91 -24.41
N SER A 9 30.60 -23.23 -23.72
CA SER A 9 29.73 -24.36 -24.08
C SER A 9 28.81 -24.07 -25.26
N ILE A 10 28.47 -22.80 -25.51
CA ILE A 10 27.66 -22.38 -26.67
C ILE A 10 28.51 -22.37 -27.96
N PHE A 11 29.85 -22.27 -27.85
CA PHE A 11 30.78 -22.29 -28.98
C PHE A 11 31.15 -23.71 -29.47
N LEU A 12 31.01 -24.73 -28.62
CA LEU A 12 31.27 -26.13 -28.98
C LEU A 12 30.09 -26.79 -29.72
N ILE A 13 28.89 -26.24 -29.59
CA ILE A 13 27.67 -26.71 -30.26
C ILE A 13 27.56 -26.15 -31.70
N PHE A 14 28.39 -25.16 -32.05
CA PHE A 14 28.38 -24.51 -33.37
C PHE A 14 29.55 -24.91 -34.31
N LEU A 15 30.47 -25.79 -33.90
CA LEU A 15 31.70 -26.07 -34.68
C LEU A 15 31.94 -27.54 -35.10
N SER A 16 31.05 -28.48 -34.81
CA SER A 16 31.12 -29.85 -35.38
C SER A 16 30.19 -30.05 -36.59
N SER A 17 29.36 -29.07 -36.92
CA SER A 17 28.52 -29.03 -38.11
C SER A 17 29.19 -28.18 -39.21
N SER A 18 30.24 -28.69 -39.86
CA SER A 18 30.66 -28.38 -41.25
C SER A 18 32.05 -28.95 -41.57
N LEU A 19 32.10 -30.20 -42.05
CA LEU A 19 33.07 -30.73 -43.02
C LEU A 19 32.55 -32.14 -43.41
N ILE A 20 31.87 -32.30 -44.55
CA ILE A 20 32.43 -32.72 -45.86
C ILE A 20 32.97 -34.17 -45.80
N LEU A 21 32.71 -35.10 -46.72
CA LEU A 21 31.84 -35.30 -47.90
C LEU A 21 32.43 -36.57 -48.57
N ALA A 22 31.71 -37.13 -49.55
CA ALA A 22 32.26 -37.93 -50.67
C ALA A 22 32.69 -39.38 -50.36
N GLU A 23 31.99 -40.40 -50.86
CA GLU A 23 32.00 -40.99 -52.23
C GLU A 23 33.05 -42.10 -52.42
N GLU A 24 32.60 -43.29 -52.84
CA GLU A 24 33.06 -44.07 -54.02
C GLU A 24 32.42 -45.48 -53.96
N LYS A 25 31.57 -45.93 -54.91
CA LYS A 25 31.75 -46.36 -56.32
C LYS A 25 32.53 -47.69 -56.53
N PRO A 26 32.16 -48.47 -57.58
CA PRO A 26 31.89 -49.92 -57.50
C PRO A 26 32.94 -50.79 -58.22
N LYS A 27 32.91 -52.13 -58.02
CA LYS A 27 33.37 -53.26 -58.89
C LYS A 27 33.78 -54.48 -58.02
N LYS A 28 33.72 -55.76 -58.43
CA LYS A 28 33.48 -56.46 -59.70
C LYS A 28 32.98 -57.89 -59.36
N LYS A 29 31.98 -58.38 -60.09
CA LYS A 29 31.25 -59.64 -59.87
C LYS A 29 32.12 -60.90 -60.00
N LYS A 30 31.94 -61.85 -59.08
CA LYS A 30 32.42 -63.25 -59.18
C LYS A 30 31.50 -64.08 -60.09
N ASP A 31 32.04 -65.19 -60.59
CA ASP A 31 31.37 -66.14 -61.49
C ASP A 31 30.28 -66.94 -60.73
N ILE A 32 29.15 -67.19 -61.39
CA ILE A 32 27.89 -67.69 -60.80
C ILE A 32 28.03 -69.09 -60.18
N ARG A 33 29.03 -69.86 -60.58
CA ARG A 33 29.26 -71.23 -60.09
C ARG A 33 29.99 -71.29 -58.74
N ASP A 34 30.57 -70.17 -58.29
CA ASP A 34 31.31 -70.07 -57.03
C ASP A 34 30.51 -69.37 -55.93
N PHE A 35 29.19 -69.25 -56.11
CA PHE A 35 28.31 -68.61 -55.16
C PHE A 35 28.03 -69.52 -53.96
N ASN A 36 28.52 -69.04 -52.83
CA ASN A 36 28.22 -69.53 -51.49
C ASN A 36 26.84 -69.00 -51.06
N ASP A 37 26.13 -69.70 -50.19
CA ASP A 37 24.86 -69.27 -49.56
C ASP A 37 24.90 -67.80 -49.07
N ALA A 38 26.03 -67.31 -48.54
CA ALA A 38 26.20 -65.91 -48.14
C ALA A 38 26.31 -64.91 -49.32
N ASP A 39 26.85 -65.35 -50.47
CA ASP A 39 26.89 -64.57 -51.70
C ASP A 39 25.53 -64.60 -52.42
N LEU A 40 24.77 -65.70 -52.26
CA LEU A 40 23.39 -65.82 -52.76
C LEU A 40 22.43 -64.92 -52.00
N GLU A 41 22.56 -64.84 -50.67
CA GLU A 41 21.76 -63.96 -49.81
C GLU A 41 22.00 -62.48 -50.14
N ARG A 42 23.26 -62.11 -50.40
CA ARG A 42 23.65 -60.75 -50.80
C ARG A 42 23.20 -60.37 -52.21
N LEU A 43 23.10 -61.35 -53.11
CA LEU A 43 22.60 -61.16 -54.47
C LEU A 43 21.06 -61.15 -54.50
N PHE A 44 20.41 -61.82 -53.55
CA PHE A 44 18.97 -61.72 -53.28
C PHE A 44 18.60 -60.30 -52.86
N ASP A 45 19.38 -59.68 -51.96
CA ASP A 45 19.21 -58.28 -51.55
C ASP A 45 19.45 -57.27 -52.68
N GLU A 46 20.45 -57.51 -53.56
CA GLU A 46 20.71 -56.67 -54.75
C GLU A 46 19.65 -56.83 -55.86
N TRP A 47 19.00 -57.99 -55.95
CA TRP A 47 17.87 -58.24 -56.87
C TRP A 47 16.60 -57.52 -56.41
N GLU A 48 16.33 -57.55 -55.10
CA GLU A 48 15.17 -56.85 -54.52
C GLU A 48 15.21 -55.32 -54.69
N ALA A 49 16.38 -54.73 -54.92
CA ALA A 49 16.60 -53.28 -55.02
C ALA A 49 16.56 -52.68 -56.43
N ASN A 50 16.52 -53.51 -57.50
CA ASN A 50 16.64 -53.06 -58.90
C ASN A 50 15.47 -53.49 -59.83
N ASP A 51 14.38 -54.04 -59.30
CA ASP A 51 13.15 -54.26 -60.06
C ASP A 51 12.35 -52.94 -60.12
N GLU A 52 12.24 -52.36 -61.32
CA GLU A 52 11.55 -51.09 -61.63
C GLU A 52 10.03 -51.24 -61.86
N ASP A 53 9.44 -52.40 -61.58
CA ASP A 53 7.99 -52.61 -61.60
C ASP A 53 7.44 -52.63 -60.16
N GLU A 54 7.04 -51.45 -59.66
CA GLU A 54 6.38 -51.29 -58.36
C GLU A 54 5.03 -52.03 -58.35
N LEU A 55 4.97 -53.17 -57.65
CA LEU A 55 3.72 -53.81 -57.25
C LEU A 55 2.92 -52.87 -56.32
N GLU A 56 1.61 -52.76 -56.52
CA GLU A 56 0.72 -51.96 -55.69
C GLU A 56 0.85 -52.35 -54.18
N GLU A 57 0.80 -51.35 -53.29
CA GLU A 57 1.16 -51.37 -51.85
C GLU A 57 0.51 -52.50 -51.01
N ASP A 58 -0.53 -53.10 -51.56
CA ASP A 58 -1.39 -54.10 -50.95
C ASP A 58 -0.81 -55.51 -51.14
N GLU A 59 -0.12 -55.73 -52.26
CA GLU A 59 0.33 -57.04 -52.76
C GLU A 59 1.81 -57.35 -52.44
N LEU A 60 2.54 -56.43 -51.78
CA LEU A 60 3.92 -56.67 -51.32
C LEU A 60 3.95 -57.56 -50.04
N PRO A 61 4.86 -58.56 -49.96
CA PRO A 61 5.11 -59.32 -48.74
C PRO A 61 5.49 -58.42 -47.56
N ALA A 62 5.13 -58.84 -46.34
CA ALA A 62 5.14 -58.01 -45.13
C ALA A 62 6.47 -57.28 -44.82
N HIS A 63 7.62 -57.78 -45.27
CA HIS A 63 8.93 -57.16 -45.03
C HIS A 63 9.30 -56.02 -45.99
N LYS A 64 8.55 -55.82 -47.08
CA LYS A 64 8.84 -54.82 -48.14
C LYS A 64 7.86 -53.65 -48.24
N LYS A 65 6.81 -53.62 -47.43
CA LYS A 65 5.91 -52.44 -47.35
C LYS A 65 6.69 -51.26 -46.74
N LYS A 66 6.78 -50.13 -47.46
CA LYS A 66 7.39 -48.90 -46.91
C LYS A 66 6.61 -48.49 -45.67
N ASN A 67 7.30 -48.31 -44.54
CA ASN A 67 6.69 -47.70 -43.37
C ASN A 67 6.14 -46.32 -43.76
N LYS A 68 4.85 -46.09 -43.49
CA LYS A 68 4.26 -44.76 -43.54
C LYS A 68 5.12 -43.83 -42.70
N ASN A 69 5.71 -42.81 -43.31
CA ASN A 69 6.29 -41.68 -42.58
C ASN A 69 5.17 -41.09 -41.74
N VAL A 70 5.22 -41.34 -40.43
CA VAL A 70 4.35 -40.67 -39.47
C VAL A 70 4.82 -39.22 -39.42
N ASP A 71 3.94 -38.32 -39.84
CA ASP A 71 4.17 -36.90 -39.73
C ASP A 71 4.24 -36.52 -38.25
N PHE A 72 5.42 -36.11 -37.78
CA PHE A 72 5.66 -35.72 -36.39
C PHE A 72 5.19 -34.29 -36.08
N SER A 73 4.51 -33.60 -37.00
CA SER A 73 4.01 -32.24 -36.80
C SER A 73 2.74 -32.20 -35.93
N GLY A 74 2.84 -32.67 -34.68
CA GLY A 74 1.75 -32.53 -33.72
C GLY A 74 1.95 -33.14 -32.34
N ILE A 75 3.08 -33.79 -32.06
CA ILE A 75 3.26 -34.53 -30.79
C ILE A 75 4.14 -33.73 -29.83
N LYS A 76 3.55 -33.23 -28.75
CA LYS A 76 4.27 -32.87 -27.52
C LYS A 76 4.04 -33.97 -26.48
N GLY A 77 5.03 -34.84 -26.30
CA GLY A 77 5.01 -35.97 -25.36
C GLY A 77 6.42 -36.52 -25.15
N ALA A 78 6.62 -37.35 -24.13
CA ALA A 78 7.94 -37.86 -23.75
C ALA A 78 8.60 -38.67 -24.89
N PRO A 79 9.95 -38.77 -24.95
CA PRO A 79 10.67 -39.47 -26.02
C PRO A 79 10.17 -40.90 -26.29
N GLU A 80 9.62 -41.55 -25.27
CA GLU A 80 9.09 -42.91 -25.31
C GLU A 80 7.78 -43.04 -26.09
N ASP A 81 6.89 -42.04 -26.04
CA ASP A 81 5.61 -42.06 -26.75
C ASP A 81 5.81 -41.91 -28.27
N MET A 82 6.88 -41.21 -28.66
CA MET A 82 7.30 -41.11 -30.06
C MET A 82 7.82 -42.45 -30.58
N ILE A 83 8.59 -43.20 -29.78
CA ILE A 83 9.12 -44.52 -30.15
C ILE A 83 7.99 -45.56 -30.22
N LYS A 84 7.01 -45.50 -29.30
CA LYS A 84 5.82 -46.38 -29.33
C LYS A 84 5.01 -46.24 -30.62
N GLN A 85 4.81 -45.01 -31.11
CA GLN A 85 4.11 -44.79 -32.38
C GLN A 85 4.95 -45.18 -33.61
N ALA A 86 6.27 -44.97 -33.57
CA ALA A 86 7.16 -45.34 -34.67
C ALA A 86 7.29 -46.86 -34.87
N LYS A 87 7.10 -47.67 -33.82
CA LYS A 87 7.24 -49.13 -33.85
C LYS A 87 5.91 -49.89 -33.92
N LYS A 88 4.80 -49.18 -34.15
CA LYS A 88 3.47 -49.79 -34.27
C LYS A 88 3.40 -50.66 -35.53
N GLY A 89 3.17 -51.96 -35.35
CA GLY A 89 3.13 -52.96 -36.42
C GLY A 89 4.47 -53.61 -36.80
N GLN A 90 5.58 -53.31 -36.11
CA GLN A 90 6.87 -53.99 -36.31
C GLN A 90 7.27 -54.83 -35.08
N PRO A 91 7.85 -56.03 -35.25
CA PRO A 91 8.30 -56.84 -34.12
C PRO A 91 9.54 -56.24 -33.43
N VAL A 92 9.61 -56.34 -32.10
CA VAL A 92 10.72 -55.79 -31.28
C VAL A 92 11.23 -56.85 -30.29
N MET A 93 12.56 -56.90 -30.12
CA MET A 93 13.23 -57.78 -29.16
C MET A 93 13.54 -57.07 -27.84
N MET A 94 13.27 -57.74 -26.73
CA MET A 94 13.49 -57.27 -25.36
C MET A 94 14.34 -58.27 -24.58
N PHE A 95 15.45 -57.83 -24.00
CA PHE A 95 16.32 -58.68 -23.16
C PHE A 95 15.98 -58.48 -21.69
N VAL A 96 15.86 -59.58 -20.94
CA VAL A 96 15.44 -59.58 -19.53
C VAL A 96 16.45 -60.41 -18.73
N GLY A 97 17.07 -59.78 -17.74
CA GLY A 97 17.92 -60.42 -16.74
C GLY A 97 17.09 -60.91 -15.55
N ILE A 98 17.43 -62.09 -15.03
CA ILE A 98 16.69 -62.77 -13.97
C ILE A 98 17.61 -63.02 -12.77
N VAL A 99 17.09 -62.74 -11.57
CA VAL A 99 17.71 -63.00 -10.27
C VAL A 99 16.74 -63.77 -9.38
N ASP A 100 17.27 -64.68 -8.58
CA ASP A 100 16.46 -65.35 -7.55
C ASP A 100 16.42 -64.47 -6.28
N PRO A 101 15.24 -63.99 -5.85
CA PRO A 101 15.11 -63.17 -4.63
C PRO A 101 15.58 -63.87 -3.35
N SER A 102 15.75 -65.19 -3.39
CA SER A 102 16.30 -65.98 -2.28
C SER A 102 17.84 -66.03 -2.24
N GLY A 103 18.51 -65.43 -3.23
CA GLY A 103 19.97 -65.29 -3.29
C GLY A 103 20.74 -66.53 -3.79
N LYS A 104 20.05 -67.53 -4.34
CA LYS A 104 20.66 -68.72 -4.96
C LYS A 104 21.03 -68.46 -6.43
N GLU A 105 21.97 -69.24 -6.96
CA GLU A 105 22.33 -69.19 -8.38
C GLU A 105 21.15 -69.60 -9.25
N VAL A 106 20.85 -68.78 -10.26
CA VAL A 106 19.70 -68.98 -11.15
C VAL A 106 19.98 -70.15 -12.09
N THR A 107 19.06 -71.11 -12.15
CA THR A 107 19.16 -72.31 -13.01
C THR A 107 18.21 -72.22 -14.20
N ARG A 108 18.55 -72.89 -15.30
CA ARG A 108 17.74 -72.85 -16.53
C ARG A 108 16.29 -73.29 -16.37
N GLU A 109 16.03 -74.30 -15.52
CA GLU A 109 14.66 -74.80 -15.26
C GLU A 109 13.80 -73.77 -14.52
N PHE A 110 14.40 -73.04 -13.58
CA PHE A 110 13.72 -71.96 -12.87
C PHE A 110 13.34 -70.83 -13.83
N THR A 111 14.28 -70.44 -14.69
CA THR A 111 14.06 -69.42 -15.72
C THR A 111 13.00 -69.85 -16.74
N ASP A 112 13.00 -71.09 -17.21
CA ASP A 112 12.00 -71.61 -18.16
C ASP A 112 10.59 -71.67 -17.55
N GLY A 113 10.46 -72.15 -16.30
CA GLY A 113 9.17 -72.18 -15.63
C GLY A 113 8.58 -70.79 -15.38
N LEU A 114 9.43 -69.84 -14.97
CA LEU A 114 9.02 -68.47 -14.68
C LEU A 114 8.60 -67.72 -15.96
N THR A 115 9.41 -67.84 -17.01
CA THR A 115 9.17 -67.13 -18.28
C THR A 115 7.93 -67.64 -19.00
N LYS A 116 7.61 -68.93 -18.94
CA LYS A 116 6.33 -69.48 -19.45
C LYS A 116 5.11 -68.89 -18.75
N LEU A 117 5.22 -68.65 -17.45
CA LEU A 117 4.15 -68.04 -16.65
C LEU A 117 3.93 -66.58 -17.07
N TRP A 118 5.01 -65.85 -17.31
CA TRP A 118 4.94 -64.50 -17.88
C TRP A 118 4.43 -64.49 -19.31
N GLN A 119 4.79 -65.49 -20.14
CA GLN A 119 4.26 -65.63 -21.50
C GLN A 119 2.73 -65.76 -21.50
N SER A 120 2.21 -66.62 -20.64
CA SER A 120 0.77 -66.82 -20.51
C SER A 120 0.06 -65.56 -20.01
N ALA A 121 0.68 -64.81 -19.08
CA ALA A 121 0.12 -63.57 -18.57
C ALA A 121 0.11 -62.44 -19.62
N LEU A 122 1.17 -62.34 -20.44
CA LEU A 122 1.23 -61.38 -21.55
C LEU A 122 0.23 -61.74 -22.65
N TYR A 123 0.12 -63.03 -23.00
CA TYR A 123 -0.85 -63.51 -23.98
C TYR A 123 -2.30 -63.25 -23.56
N ASN A 124 -2.64 -63.43 -22.28
CA ASN A 124 -3.96 -63.10 -21.74
C ASN A 124 -4.30 -61.60 -21.85
N ASN A 125 -3.30 -60.74 -21.88
CA ASN A 125 -3.45 -59.30 -22.13
C ASN A 125 -3.33 -58.94 -23.61
N HIS A 126 -3.49 -59.93 -24.51
CA HIS A 126 -3.40 -59.76 -25.96
C HIS A 126 -2.03 -59.29 -26.46
N ILE A 127 -0.96 -59.49 -25.69
CA ILE A 127 0.42 -59.24 -26.12
C ILE A 127 1.07 -60.57 -26.48
N GLU A 128 1.20 -60.82 -27.79
CA GLU A 128 1.81 -62.06 -28.28
C GLU A 128 3.34 -61.93 -28.31
N ALA A 129 4.01 -62.66 -27.40
CA ALA A 129 5.45 -62.65 -27.26
C ALA A 129 6.03 -64.06 -27.33
N GLN A 130 7.03 -64.26 -28.18
CA GLN A 130 7.83 -65.49 -28.26
C GLN A 130 9.07 -65.36 -27.38
N ILE A 131 9.42 -66.41 -26.64
CA ILE A 131 10.49 -66.35 -25.63
C ILE A 131 11.64 -67.28 -26.01
N PHE A 132 12.86 -66.75 -25.93
CA PHE A 132 14.10 -67.48 -26.15
C PHE A 132 15.04 -67.31 -24.95
N ILE A 133 15.41 -68.41 -24.29
CA ILE A 133 16.36 -68.40 -23.17
C ILE A 133 17.78 -68.42 -23.74
N VAL A 134 18.54 -67.36 -23.48
CA VAL A 134 19.91 -67.19 -24.00
C VAL A 134 20.92 -67.76 -23.01
N GLU A 135 20.78 -67.42 -21.74
CA GLU A 135 21.60 -67.91 -20.62
C GLU A 135 20.70 -68.26 -19.43
N ASP A 136 21.24 -68.97 -18.44
CA ASP A 136 20.46 -69.44 -17.29
C ASP A 136 19.79 -68.29 -16.52
N ASN A 137 20.37 -67.08 -16.58
CA ASN A 137 19.84 -65.85 -15.99
C ASN A 137 19.43 -64.78 -17.02
N ARG A 138 19.35 -65.11 -18.32
CA ARG A 138 19.05 -64.12 -19.37
C ARG A 138 18.15 -64.63 -20.48
N VAL A 139 17.10 -63.88 -20.76
CA VAL A 139 16.00 -64.29 -21.65
C VAL A 139 15.64 -63.18 -22.62
N VAL A 140 15.26 -63.55 -23.84
CA VAL A 140 14.80 -62.63 -24.89
C VAL A 140 13.33 -62.85 -25.18
N PHE A 141 12.56 -61.77 -25.13
CA PHE A 141 11.16 -61.73 -25.54
C PHE A 141 11.07 -61.02 -26.90
N MET A 142 10.57 -61.72 -27.91
CA MET A 142 10.27 -61.19 -29.23
C MET A 142 8.76 -60.91 -29.30
N VAL A 143 8.39 -59.64 -29.25
CA VAL A 143 7.00 -59.20 -29.28
C VAL A 143 6.62 -58.86 -30.72
N SER A 144 5.52 -59.41 -31.23
CA SER A 144 5.12 -59.25 -32.63
C SER A 144 4.70 -57.81 -32.99
N GLU A 145 4.15 -57.05 -32.03
CA GLU A 145 3.77 -55.65 -32.19
C GLU A 145 4.57 -54.73 -31.23
N GLY A 146 5.50 -53.96 -31.78
CA GLY A 146 6.50 -53.19 -31.05
C GLY A 146 5.94 -52.08 -30.16
N SER A 147 4.73 -51.56 -30.45
CA SER A 147 4.05 -50.63 -29.55
C SER A 147 3.65 -51.29 -28.22
N LEU A 148 3.35 -52.60 -28.23
CA LEU A 148 2.99 -53.36 -27.03
C LEU A 148 4.22 -53.86 -26.25
N ALA A 149 5.42 -53.81 -26.84
CA ALA A 149 6.65 -54.23 -26.16
C ALA A 149 6.96 -53.40 -24.91
N PHE A 150 6.55 -52.13 -24.89
CA PHE A 150 6.71 -51.26 -23.73
C PHE A 150 5.73 -51.61 -22.60
N GLU A 151 4.51 -52.05 -22.93
CA GLU A 151 3.55 -52.54 -21.93
C GLU A 151 4.02 -53.88 -21.34
N ALA A 152 4.63 -54.73 -22.17
CA ALA A 152 5.30 -55.94 -21.69
C ALA A 152 6.48 -55.62 -20.76
N ARG A 153 7.31 -54.62 -21.09
CA ARG A 153 8.39 -54.14 -20.22
C ARG A 153 7.85 -53.67 -18.87
N ASP A 154 6.81 -52.83 -18.87
CA ASP A 154 6.22 -52.28 -17.65
C ASP A 154 5.58 -53.34 -16.75
N PHE A 155 5.12 -54.44 -17.34
CA PHE A 155 4.67 -55.63 -16.60
C PHE A 155 5.86 -56.40 -15.98
N LEU A 156 6.94 -56.60 -16.74
CA LEU A 156 8.08 -57.40 -16.32
C LEU A 156 8.98 -56.68 -15.29
N VAL A 157 9.16 -55.36 -15.38
CA VAL A 157 9.96 -54.56 -14.41
C VAL A 157 9.43 -54.72 -12.98
N LYS A 158 8.11 -54.94 -12.83
CA LYS A 158 7.44 -55.10 -11.54
C LYS A 158 7.66 -56.48 -10.90
N GLN A 159 8.19 -57.45 -11.64
CA GLN A 159 8.41 -58.79 -11.12
C GLN A 159 9.67 -58.83 -10.25
N GLU A 160 9.56 -59.39 -9.04
CA GLU A 160 10.66 -59.39 -8.06
C GLU A 160 11.89 -60.15 -8.53
N GLN A 161 11.73 -61.05 -9.49
CA GLN A 161 12.77 -61.90 -10.06
C GLN A 161 13.51 -61.24 -11.23
N VAL A 162 13.11 -60.05 -11.69
CA VAL A 162 13.76 -59.38 -12.82
C VAL A 162 14.83 -58.41 -12.32
N SER A 163 16.08 -58.59 -12.77
CA SER A 163 17.20 -57.71 -12.41
C SER A 163 17.26 -56.45 -13.24
N ASP A 164 17.14 -56.59 -14.55
CA ASP A 164 17.28 -55.52 -15.54
C ASP A 164 16.60 -55.92 -16.84
N ILE A 165 16.09 -54.93 -17.58
CA ILE A 165 15.47 -55.12 -18.88
C ILE A 165 16.08 -54.14 -19.88
N SER A 166 16.49 -54.63 -21.04
CA SER A 166 17.00 -53.84 -22.17
C SER A 166 16.02 -53.88 -23.34
N LEU A 167 15.52 -52.71 -23.76
CA LEU A 167 14.60 -52.55 -24.90
C LEU A 167 15.05 -51.36 -25.76
N GLU A 168 15.31 -51.61 -27.06
CA GLU A 168 15.75 -50.61 -28.06
C GLU A 168 16.88 -49.68 -27.57
N GLY A 169 17.85 -50.24 -26.82
CA GLY A 169 19.02 -49.51 -26.30
C GLY A 169 18.81 -48.79 -24.96
N SER A 170 17.59 -48.81 -24.41
CA SER A 170 17.31 -48.34 -23.05
C SER A 170 17.40 -49.50 -22.04
N ASN A 171 18.17 -49.31 -20.96
CA ASN A 171 18.25 -50.26 -19.85
C ASN A 171 17.42 -49.73 -18.67
N THR A 172 16.54 -50.56 -18.14
CA THR A 172 15.69 -50.27 -16.99
C THR A 172 15.90 -51.32 -15.92
N ASP A 173 16.27 -50.89 -14.72
CA ASP A 173 16.46 -51.79 -13.57
C ASP A 173 15.12 -52.36 -13.10
N GLY A 174 15.06 -53.67 -12.91
CA GLY A 174 13.90 -54.38 -12.39
C GLY A 174 13.85 -54.39 -10.87
N ALA A 175 12.72 -54.81 -10.30
CA ALA A 175 12.53 -54.88 -8.84
C ALA A 175 13.53 -55.80 -8.11
N GLY A 176 14.16 -56.74 -8.82
CA GLY A 176 15.22 -57.62 -8.32
C GLY A 176 16.61 -56.97 -8.24
N HIS A 177 16.82 -55.77 -8.81
CA HIS A 177 18.13 -55.10 -8.82
C HIS A 177 18.68 -54.81 -7.41
N LYS A 178 17.80 -54.60 -6.43
CA LYS A 178 18.15 -54.35 -5.00
C LYS A 178 19.00 -55.46 -4.38
N TYR A 179 18.85 -56.71 -4.84
CA TYR A 179 19.57 -57.87 -4.31
C TYR A 179 21.04 -57.92 -4.78
N LEU A 180 21.44 -57.06 -5.74
CA LEU A 180 22.84 -56.91 -6.16
C LEU A 180 23.59 -55.83 -5.33
N LYS A 181 22.88 -54.88 -4.70
CA LYS A 181 23.46 -53.75 -3.94
C LYS A 181 23.94 -54.11 -2.53
N GLU A 182 23.28 -55.05 -1.84
CA GLU A 182 23.60 -55.38 -0.43
C GLU A 182 24.97 -56.06 -0.25
N LYS A 183 25.50 -56.70 -1.28
CA LYS A 183 26.83 -57.35 -1.26
C LYS A 183 27.98 -56.34 -1.32
N ASP A 184 27.76 -55.19 -1.97
CA ASP A 184 28.78 -54.14 -2.18
C ASP A 184 28.94 -53.21 -0.95
N ASP A 185 27.88 -53.01 -0.16
CA ASP A 185 27.90 -52.16 1.03
C ASP A 185 28.54 -52.85 2.26
N ALA A 186 28.41 -54.16 2.40
CA ALA A 186 29.05 -54.93 3.48
C ALA A 186 30.59 -54.91 3.39
N ASP A 187 31.14 -55.05 2.18
CA ASP A 187 32.59 -54.98 1.92
C ASP A 187 33.16 -53.57 2.17
N LYS A 188 32.34 -52.53 2.00
CA LYS A 188 32.72 -51.13 2.23
C LYS A 188 32.82 -50.81 3.73
N VAL A 189 31.89 -51.31 4.53
CA VAL A 189 31.88 -51.13 6.00
C VAL A 189 33.03 -51.90 6.64
N GLN A 190 33.37 -53.09 6.14
CA GLN A 190 34.50 -53.87 6.64
C GLN A 190 35.85 -53.17 6.40
N ARG A 191 36.07 -52.59 5.20
CA ARG A 191 37.29 -51.81 4.93
C ARG A 191 37.41 -50.56 5.78
N GLN A 192 36.30 -49.89 6.11
CA GLN A 192 36.30 -48.72 6.99
C GLN A 192 36.61 -49.09 8.45
N ALA A 193 36.08 -50.22 8.94
CA ALA A 193 36.37 -50.72 10.28
C ALA A 193 37.85 -51.15 10.44
N GLU A 194 38.42 -51.79 9.42
CA GLU A 194 39.85 -52.17 9.39
C GLU A 194 40.77 -50.94 9.39
N ALA A 195 40.44 -49.91 8.60
CA ALA A 195 41.20 -48.66 8.57
C ALA A 195 41.17 -47.92 9.93
N ALA A 196 40.01 -47.88 10.60
CA ALA A 196 39.86 -47.27 11.92
C ALA A 196 40.59 -48.04 13.04
N ALA A 197 40.60 -49.38 12.96
CA ALA A 197 41.35 -50.22 13.89
C ALA A 197 42.87 -50.03 13.76
N LEU A 198 43.37 -49.91 12.53
CA LEU A 198 44.78 -49.60 12.24
C LEU A 198 45.19 -48.24 12.83
N GLU A 199 44.35 -47.21 12.68
CA GLU A 199 44.63 -45.87 13.22
C GLU A 199 44.65 -45.87 14.76
N GLN A 200 43.78 -46.65 15.40
CA GLN A 200 43.76 -46.80 16.86
C GLN A 200 44.99 -47.56 17.39
N ILE A 201 45.43 -48.62 16.71
CA ILE A 201 46.63 -49.37 17.06
C ILE A 201 47.88 -48.49 16.89
N GLN A 202 47.94 -47.68 15.82
CA GLN A 202 49.05 -46.77 15.58
C GLN A 202 49.18 -45.68 16.66
N LYS A 203 48.05 -45.21 17.23
CA LYS A 203 48.05 -44.27 18.37
C LYS A 203 48.49 -44.91 19.69
N LEU A 204 48.32 -46.22 19.85
CA LEU A 204 48.61 -46.95 21.09
C LEU A 204 50.08 -47.37 21.24
N PHE A 205 50.83 -47.55 20.15
CA PHE A 205 52.23 -47.97 20.16
C PHE A 205 53.13 -46.94 19.46
N GLN A 206 53.41 -45.82 20.13
CA GLN A 206 54.26 -44.76 19.57
C GLN A 206 55.74 -44.90 19.91
N ARG A 207 56.12 -45.74 20.90
CA ARG A 207 57.50 -46.00 21.29
C ARG A 207 57.75 -47.51 21.55
N PRO A 208 58.95 -48.05 21.28
CA PRO A 208 59.21 -49.51 21.31
C PRO A 208 58.98 -50.17 22.67
N ASP A 209 59.21 -49.45 23.76
CA ASP A 209 59.01 -49.85 25.16
C ASP A 209 57.52 -50.07 25.53
N GLN A 210 56.58 -49.58 24.71
CA GLN A 210 55.15 -49.75 24.94
C GLN A 210 54.61 -51.12 24.49
N LEU A 211 55.39 -51.92 23.75
CA LEU A 211 55.05 -53.29 23.37
C LEU A 211 54.99 -54.26 24.56
N GLU A 212 55.65 -53.98 25.69
CA GLU A 212 55.53 -54.83 26.88
C GLU A 212 54.09 -54.84 27.46
N LYS A 213 53.31 -53.81 27.16
CA LYS A 213 51.89 -53.70 27.58
C LYS A 213 50.93 -54.40 26.61
N LEU A 214 51.42 -55.00 25.53
CA LEU A 214 50.62 -55.63 24.48
C LEU A 214 49.74 -56.76 25.03
N ASP A 215 50.23 -57.58 25.95
CA ASP A 215 49.44 -58.65 26.57
C ASP A 215 48.30 -58.12 27.45
N ALA A 216 48.52 -57.00 28.15
CA ALA A 216 47.48 -56.37 28.95
C ALA A 216 46.41 -55.70 28.07
N ILE A 217 46.83 -55.05 26.97
CA ILE A 217 45.92 -54.45 25.99
C ILE A 217 45.14 -55.54 25.24
N ARG A 218 45.79 -56.65 24.85
CA ARG A 218 45.16 -57.81 24.24
C ARG A 218 44.12 -58.43 25.15
N LYS A 219 44.44 -58.69 26.43
CA LYS A 219 43.45 -59.16 27.41
C LYS A 219 42.29 -58.18 27.60
N LYS A 220 42.53 -56.87 27.50
CA LYS A 220 41.48 -55.84 27.58
C LYS A 220 40.60 -55.84 26.32
N ALA A 221 41.19 -56.04 25.14
CA ALA A 221 40.47 -56.19 23.88
C ALA A 221 39.65 -57.48 23.86
N ASP A 222 40.21 -58.60 24.33
CA ASP A 222 39.50 -59.89 24.44
C ASP A 222 38.32 -59.81 25.42
N ARG A 223 38.49 -59.11 26.55
CA ARG A 223 37.38 -58.84 27.48
C ARG A 223 36.29 -57.97 26.86
N LYS A 224 36.67 -56.93 26.11
CA LYS A 224 35.70 -56.11 25.37
C LYS A 224 34.99 -56.92 24.29
N LYS A 225 35.72 -57.74 23.54
CA LYS A 225 35.17 -58.67 22.54
C LYS A 225 34.17 -59.63 23.18
N ALA A 226 34.55 -60.29 24.28
CA ALA A 226 33.66 -61.20 25.00
C ALA A 226 32.43 -60.49 25.57
N ALA A 227 32.57 -59.25 26.06
CA ALA A 227 31.44 -58.46 26.55
C ALA A 227 30.49 -58.05 25.41
N VAL A 228 31.04 -57.64 24.26
CA VAL A 228 30.26 -57.31 23.06
C VAL A 228 29.60 -58.57 22.49
N GLU A 229 30.30 -59.69 22.39
CA GLU A 229 29.74 -60.99 21.98
C GLU A 229 28.64 -61.45 22.92
N ALA A 230 28.79 -61.29 24.24
CA ALA A 230 27.74 -61.60 25.20
C ALA A 230 26.53 -60.68 24.99
N MET A 231 26.73 -59.37 24.87
CA MET A 231 25.66 -58.40 24.65
C MET A 231 24.94 -58.63 23.30
N LEU A 232 25.69 -58.96 22.25
CA LEU A 232 25.15 -59.37 20.95
C LEU A 232 24.37 -60.67 21.06
N ARG A 233 24.85 -61.66 21.81
CA ARG A 233 24.14 -62.94 21.99
C ARG A 233 22.81 -62.73 22.71
N THR A 234 22.77 -61.93 23.77
CA THR A 234 21.52 -61.59 24.46
C THR A 234 20.60 -60.75 23.58
N GLY A 235 21.15 -59.80 22.83
CA GLY A 235 20.42 -58.96 21.89
C GLY A 235 19.80 -59.78 20.75
N VAL A 236 20.58 -60.66 20.12
CA VAL A 236 20.14 -61.58 19.07
C VAL A 236 19.11 -62.55 19.60
N GLN A 237 19.28 -63.07 20.82
CA GLN A 237 18.30 -63.99 21.40
C GLN A 237 16.97 -63.30 21.73
N SER A 238 17.00 -62.06 22.23
CA SER A 238 15.80 -61.22 22.41
C SER A 238 15.10 -60.92 21.08
N GLN A 239 15.87 -60.57 20.05
CA GLN A 239 15.34 -60.33 18.70
C GLN A 239 14.75 -61.61 18.09
N LEU A 240 15.42 -62.76 18.24
CA LEU A 240 14.91 -64.05 17.75
C LEU A 240 13.64 -64.48 18.47
N GLU A 241 13.52 -64.23 19.78
CA GLU A 241 12.30 -64.54 20.53
C GLU A 241 11.16 -63.58 20.13
N GLY A 242 11.47 -62.31 19.89
CA GLY A 242 10.55 -61.32 19.31
C GLY A 242 10.09 -61.69 17.90
N ILE A 243 11.00 -62.16 17.04
CA ILE A 243 10.66 -62.66 15.69
C ILE A 243 9.83 -63.93 15.79
N ARG A 244 10.15 -64.85 16.71
CA ARG A 244 9.41 -66.09 16.90
C ARG A 244 7.98 -65.84 17.36
N THR A 245 7.80 -64.92 18.32
CA THR A 245 6.46 -64.50 18.76
C THR A 245 5.73 -63.73 17.67
N ALA A 246 6.41 -62.86 16.90
CA ALA A 246 5.81 -62.16 15.76
C ALA A 246 5.37 -63.12 14.64
N ILE A 247 6.17 -64.14 14.32
CA ILE A 247 5.80 -65.20 13.36
C ILE A 247 4.61 -66.00 13.90
N GLY A 248 4.61 -66.33 15.19
CA GLY A 248 3.47 -66.99 15.84
C GLY A 248 2.18 -66.16 15.71
N HIS A 249 2.23 -64.87 16.03
CA HIS A 249 1.10 -63.96 15.85
C HIS A 249 0.69 -63.80 14.38
N LEU A 250 1.64 -63.77 13.44
CA LEU A 250 1.34 -63.71 12.01
C LEU A 250 0.66 -64.97 11.50
N GLN A 251 1.08 -66.15 11.97
CA GLN A 251 0.43 -67.41 11.63
C GLN A 251 -1.00 -67.45 12.18
N THR A 252 -1.19 -67.11 13.46
CA THR A 252 -2.53 -67.04 14.06
C THR A 252 -3.39 -66.01 13.34
N ALA A 253 -2.87 -64.81 13.05
CA ALA A 253 -3.61 -63.79 12.30
C ALA A 253 -3.96 -64.25 10.88
N ALA A 254 -3.09 -64.99 10.20
CA ALA A 254 -3.39 -65.54 8.87
C ALA A 254 -4.47 -66.64 8.93
N GLU A 255 -4.49 -67.45 9.98
CA GLU A 255 -5.54 -68.43 10.25
C GLU A 255 -6.87 -67.75 10.56
N ASP A 256 -6.85 -66.73 11.44
CA ASP A 256 -8.01 -65.91 11.79
C ASP A 256 -8.58 -65.20 10.56
N VAL A 257 -7.73 -64.61 9.71
CA VAL A 257 -8.16 -63.97 8.46
C VAL A 257 -8.82 -64.97 7.52
N LYS A 258 -8.27 -66.18 7.38
CA LYS A 258 -8.90 -67.24 6.56
C LYS A 258 -10.22 -67.72 7.16
N GLU A 259 -10.36 -67.71 8.48
CA GLU A 259 -11.61 -68.04 9.15
C GLU A 259 -12.66 -66.94 8.98
N VAL A 260 -12.25 -65.68 9.09
CA VAL A 260 -13.10 -64.51 8.81
C VAL A 260 -13.52 -64.50 7.34
N GLU A 261 -12.63 -64.80 6.41
CA GLU A 261 -12.94 -64.89 4.98
C GLU A 261 -13.97 -65.98 4.71
N ARG A 262 -13.77 -67.20 5.26
CA ARG A 262 -14.75 -68.28 5.18
C ARG A 262 -16.09 -67.90 5.80
N SER A 263 -16.08 -67.26 6.97
CA SER A 263 -17.29 -66.82 7.66
C SER A 263 -18.02 -65.74 6.87
N THR A 264 -17.28 -64.81 6.28
CA THR A 264 -17.83 -63.72 5.46
C THR A 264 -18.42 -64.25 4.16
N GLN A 265 -17.74 -65.21 3.52
CA GLN A 265 -18.27 -65.88 2.33
C GLN A 265 -19.53 -66.69 2.65
N ALA A 266 -19.53 -67.43 3.76
CA ALA A 266 -20.71 -68.15 4.23
C ALA A 266 -21.90 -67.20 4.52
N ILE A 267 -21.62 -66.04 5.13
CA ILE A 267 -22.62 -64.98 5.33
C ILE A 267 -23.13 -64.44 3.98
N TYR A 268 -22.22 -64.18 3.02
CA TYR A 268 -22.58 -63.69 1.69
C TYR A 268 -23.48 -64.69 0.94
N ASP A 269 -23.13 -65.97 0.95
CA ASP A 269 -23.91 -67.04 0.32
C ASP A 269 -25.29 -67.19 0.98
N GLN A 270 -25.38 -67.05 2.30
CA GLN A 270 -26.67 -67.02 3.00
C GLN A 270 -27.49 -65.77 2.65
N ILE A 271 -26.85 -64.60 2.55
CA ILE A 271 -27.50 -63.32 2.20
C ILE A 271 -28.01 -63.33 0.76
N GLN A 272 -27.37 -64.05 -0.19
CA GLN A 272 -27.87 -64.18 -1.56
C GLN A 272 -29.28 -64.77 -1.64
N SER A 273 -29.72 -65.54 -0.63
CA SER A 273 -31.09 -66.07 -0.55
C SER A 273 -32.13 -65.06 -0.04
N VAL A 274 -31.69 -63.96 0.60
CA VAL A 274 -32.55 -62.95 1.26
C VAL A 274 -33.45 -62.18 0.29
N PRO A 275 -33.03 -61.79 -0.93
CA PRO A 275 -33.92 -61.15 -1.91
C PRO A 275 -35.15 -62.02 -2.25
N GLY A 276 -34.98 -63.35 -2.32
CA GLY A 276 -36.08 -64.29 -2.53
C GLY A 276 -37.00 -64.41 -1.30
N LEU A 277 -36.43 -64.34 -0.10
CA LEU A 277 -37.18 -64.27 1.17
C LEU A 277 -37.96 -62.96 1.32
N LYS A 278 -37.42 -61.81 0.89
CA LYS A 278 -38.12 -60.51 0.89
C LYS A 278 -39.43 -60.57 0.08
N MET A 279 -39.42 -61.28 -1.04
CA MET A 279 -40.62 -61.53 -1.84
C MET A 279 -41.62 -62.46 -1.14
N LYS A 280 -41.16 -63.50 -0.43
CA LYS A 280 -42.03 -64.40 0.33
C LYS A 280 -42.61 -63.77 1.61
N ILE A 281 -41.86 -62.86 2.24
CA ILE A 281 -42.21 -62.17 3.50
C ILE A 281 -42.96 -60.85 3.21
N SER A 282 -43.22 -60.49 1.95
CA SER A 282 -43.89 -59.22 1.62
C SER A 282 -45.25 -59.09 2.30
N GLU A 283 -46.01 -60.18 2.43
CA GLU A 283 -47.28 -60.20 3.16
C GLU A 283 -47.10 -59.95 4.67
N LEU A 284 -46.07 -60.56 5.28
CA LEU A 284 -45.72 -60.31 6.68
C LEU A 284 -45.18 -58.89 6.89
N SER A 285 -44.47 -58.32 5.92
CA SER A 285 -44.01 -56.93 5.95
C SER A 285 -45.19 -55.95 5.90
N VAL A 286 -46.22 -56.25 5.11
CA VAL A 286 -47.47 -55.47 5.08
C VAL A 286 -48.21 -55.62 6.41
N ALA A 287 -48.31 -56.83 6.96
CA ALA A 287 -48.91 -57.08 8.27
C ALA A 287 -48.14 -56.38 9.42
N ASN A 288 -46.80 -56.39 9.37
CA ASN A 288 -45.94 -55.68 10.31
C ASN A 288 -46.08 -54.16 10.18
N GLY A 289 -46.24 -53.63 8.97
CA GLY A 289 -46.55 -52.22 8.75
C GLY A 289 -47.89 -51.82 9.40
N ALA A 290 -48.93 -52.64 9.24
CA ALA A 290 -50.20 -52.43 9.92
C ALA A 290 -50.08 -52.56 11.44
N HIS A 291 -49.32 -53.54 11.95
CA HIS A 291 -49.10 -53.72 13.38
C HIS A 291 -48.29 -52.56 13.99
N SER A 292 -47.25 -52.07 13.31
CA SER A 292 -46.47 -50.88 13.69
C SER A 292 -47.35 -49.64 13.80
N GLN A 293 -48.27 -49.45 12.84
CA GLN A 293 -49.24 -48.35 12.88
C GLN A 293 -50.21 -48.45 14.05
N TYR A 294 -50.76 -49.65 14.29
CA TYR A 294 -51.64 -49.86 15.44
C TYR A 294 -50.88 -49.71 16.77
N ALA A 295 -49.63 -50.16 16.84
CA ALA A 295 -48.78 -50.01 18.02
C ALA A 295 -48.50 -48.52 18.30
N ALA A 296 -48.08 -47.75 17.28
CA ALA A 296 -47.87 -46.32 17.41
C ALA A 296 -49.16 -45.56 17.78
N ALA A 297 -50.31 -45.96 17.22
CA ALA A 297 -51.61 -45.39 17.58
C ALA A 297 -52.04 -45.77 19.00
N MET A 298 -51.79 -47.00 19.45
CA MET A 298 -52.10 -47.47 20.80
C MET A 298 -51.21 -46.83 21.88
N GLU A 299 -49.92 -46.67 21.58
CA GLU A 299 -48.96 -46.03 22.49
C GLU A 299 -49.29 -44.54 22.69
N ASN A 300 -49.77 -43.87 21.62
CA ASN A 300 -50.17 -42.46 21.67
C ASN A 300 -51.67 -42.25 21.96
N LEU A 301 -52.45 -43.32 22.21
CA LEU A 301 -53.91 -43.27 22.30
C LEU A 301 -54.38 -42.32 23.41
N ASN A 302 -53.73 -42.35 24.56
CA ASN A 302 -54.04 -41.47 25.70
C ASN A 302 -53.89 -39.98 25.31
N ILE A 303 -52.84 -39.65 24.57
CA ILE A 303 -52.55 -38.28 24.13
C ILE A 303 -53.56 -37.83 23.07
N ILE A 304 -53.96 -38.72 22.15
CA ILE A 304 -54.96 -38.44 21.11
C ILE A 304 -56.33 -38.13 21.73
N PHE A 305 -56.77 -38.89 22.74
CA PHE A 305 -58.06 -38.66 23.40
C PHE A 305 -58.07 -37.43 24.31
N ASN A 306 -56.95 -37.12 24.97
CA ASN A 306 -56.87 -36.01 25.94
C ASN A 306 -56.30 -34.72 25.36
N ILE A 307 -56.18 -34.60 24.03
CA ILE A 307 -55.51 -33.47 23.36
C ILE A 307 -56.06 -32.11 23.79
N ASN A 308 -57.39 -31.93 23.84
CA ASN A 308 -58.01 -30.64 24.18
C ASN A 308 -57.72 -30.25 25.64
N ASN A 309 -57.76 -31.20 26.58
CA ASN A 309 -57.47 -30.96 27.99
C ASN A 309 -56.00 -30.60 28.22
N THR A 310 -55.09 -31.33 27.56
CA THR A 310 -53.66 -31.02 27.61
C THR A 310 -53.35 -29.68 26.97
N VAL A 311 -54.05 -29.31 25.88
CA VAL A 311 -53.90 -28.01 25.24
C VAL A 311 -54.33 -26.87 26.16
N GLU A 312 -55.49 -26.98 26.82
CA GLU A 312 -55.97 -25.97 27.78
C GLU A 312 -55.02 -25.80 28.97
N LYS A 313 -54.62 -26.90 29.63
CA LYS A 313 -53.64 -26.86 30.73
C LYS A 313 -52.30 -26.26 30.32
N THR A 314 -51.88 -26.52 29.10
CA THR A 314 -50.63 -25.98 28.57
C THR A 314 -50.73 -24.47 28.34
N HIS A 315 -51.88 -23.99 27.88
CA HIS A 315 -52.16 -22.56 27.78
C HIS A 315 -52.13 -21.86 29.15
N GLU A 316 -52.73 -22.48 30.18
CA GLU A 316 -52.66 -21.99 31.57
C GLU A 316 -51.20 -21.86 32.06
N TYR A 317 -50.37 -22.90 31.85
CA TYR A 317 -48.94 -22.84 32.21
C TYR A 317 -48.17 -21.75 31.47
N ILE A 318 -48.52 -21.42 30.22
CA ILE A 318 -47.91 -20.32 29.48
C ILE A 318 -48.27 -18.97 30.12
N ILE A 319 -49.53 -18.77 30.50
CA ILE A 319 -50.02 -17.53 31.13
C ILE A 319 -49.39 -17.33 32.51
N GLU A 320 -49.25 -18.41 33.30
CA GLU A 320 -48.64 -18.38 34.63
C GLU A 320 -47.11 -18.19 34.59
N GLY A 321 -46.47 -18.30 33.42
CA GLY A 321 -45.02 -18.21 33.28
C GLY A 321 -44.27 -19.50 33.64
N ASN A 322 -44.97 -20.61 33.79
CA ASN A 322 -44.44 -21.95 34.05
C ASN A 322 -43.94 -22.62 32.76
N LEU A 323 -42.98 -21.96 32.09
CA LEU A 323 -42.59 -22.27 30.70
C LEU A 323 -42.03 -23.69 30.49
N LEU A 324 -41.34 -24.26 31.48
CA LEU A 324 -40.78 -25.61 31.38
C LEU A 324 -41.86 -26.70 31.35
N TYR A 325 -42.92 -26.53 32.15
CA TYR A 325 -44.06 -27.45 32.16
C TYR A 325 -44.89 -27.31 30.87
N ALA A 326 -45.09 -26.07 30.40
CA ALA A 326 -45.72 -25.82 29.12
C ALA A 326 -44.93 -26.47 27.96
N HIS A 327 -43.61 -26.30 27.94
CA HIS A 327 -42.73 -26.90 26.92
C HIS A 327 -42.75 -28.43 26.96
N LYS A 328 -42.76 -29.04 28.15
CA LYS A 328 -42.88 -30.50 28.29
C LYS A 328 -44.16 -31.02 27.65
N ASN A 329 -45.31 -30.42 27.95
CA ASN A 329 -46.59 -30.84 27.37
C ASN A 329 -46.62 -30.65 25.85
N ILE A 330 -46.07 -29.54 25.34
CA ILE A 330 -45.92 -29.32 23.90
C ILE A 330 -45.06 -30.42 23.27
N MET A 331 -43.93 -30.78 23.88
CA MET A 331 -43.04 -31.81 23.37
C MET A 331 -43.72 -33.19 23.32
N GLU A 332 -44.53 -33.54 24.33
CA GLU A 332 -45.31 -34.78 24.34
C GLU A 332 -46.36 -34.80 23.22
N LEU A 333 -47.07 -33.67 23.02
CA LEU A 333 -48.05 -33.50 21.94
C LEU A 333 -47.40 -33.54 20.54
N GLU A 334 -46.24 -32.89 20.38
CA GLU A 334 -45.46 -32.92 19.14
C GLU A 334 -44.91 -34.31 18.84
N ASN A 335 -44.35 -35.00 19.84
CA ASN A 335 -43.83 -36.36 19.66
C ASN A 335 -44.95 -37.32 19.23
N ALA A 336 -46.13 -37.24 19.84
CA ALA A 336 -47.29 -38.04 19.43
C ALA A 336 -47.71 -37.73 17.98
N ARG A 337 -47.81 -36.45 17.61
CA ARG A 337 -48.10 -36.03 16.22
C ARG A 337 -47.06 -36.56 15.26
N ASP A 338 -45.78 -36.38 15.56
CA ASP A 338 -44.66 -36.64 14.68
C ASP A 338 -44.45 -38.16 14.48
N ASN A 339 -44.64 -38.97 15.52
CA ASN A 339 -44.61 -40.44 15.42
C ASN A 339 -45.73 -40.97 14.51
N LEU A 340 -46.96 -40.49 14.67
CA LEU A 340 -48.08 -40.87 13.80
C LEU A 340 -47.84 -40.44 12.35
N MET A 341 -47.32 -39.22 12.16
CA MET A 341 -46.99 -38.69 10.84
C MET A 341 -45.85 -39.46 10.16
N TYR A 342 -44.86 -39.93 10.93
CA TYR A 342 -43.77 -40.75 10.42
C TYR A 342 -44.26 -42.13 9.96
N GLU A 343 -45.12 -42.79 10.74
CA GLU A 343 -45.73 -44.07 10.33
C GLU A 343 -46.58 -43.94 9.06
N VAL A 344 -47.27 -42.81 8.87
CA VAL A 344 -47.99 -42.50 7.61
C VAL A 344 -47.05 -42.12 6.47
N HIS A 345 -45.89 -41.53 6.77
CA HIS A 345 -44.87 -41.22 5.76
C HIS A 345 -44.27 -42.51 5.16
N LYS A 346 -43.99 -43.53 6.00
CA LYS A 346 -43.44 -44.83 5.56
C LYS A 346 -44.30 -45.56 4.52
N LEU A 347 -45.61 -45.30 4.49
CA LEU A 347 -46.56 -46.01 3.64
C LEU A 347 -46.44 -45.72 2.14
N LYS A 348 -45.83 -44.61 1.72
CA LYS A 348 -45.63 -44.21 0.30
C LYS A 348 -46.86 -44.45 -0.64
N LYS A 349 -48.09 -44.23 -0.17
CA LYS A 349 -49.35 -44.39 -0.95
C LYS A 349 -49.93 -43.04 -1.40
N GLU A 350 -50.70 -43.03 -2.50
CA GLU A 350 -51.44 -41.86 -3.02
C GLU A 350 -52.41 -41.21 -2.00
N LYS A 351 -52.88 -41.95 -0.98
CA LYS A 351 -53.73 -41.43 0.11
C LYS A 351 -52.97 -40.76 1.28
N SER A 352 -51.63 -40.77 1.25
CA SER A 352 -50.77 -40.23 2.31
C SER A 352 -51.01 -38.72 2.56
N GLU A 353 -51.40 -37.96 1.54
CA GLU A 353 -51.63 -36.52 1.65
C GLU A 353 -52.91 -36.16 2.42
N PHE A 354 -54.00 -36.89 2.20
CA PHE A 354 -55.26 -36.69 2.93
C PHE A 354 -55.10 -37.00 4.42
N GLU A 355 -54.44 -38.10 4.75
CA GLU A 355 -54.17 -38.53 6.14
C GLU A 355 -53.23 -37.55 6.86
N LYS A 356 -52.18 -37.06 6.19
CA LYS A 356 -51.32 -35.99 6.70
C LYS A 356 -52.10 -34.70 6.97
N ASN A 357 -53.01 -34.30 6.09
CA ASN A 357 -53.83 -33.10 6.27
C ASN A 357 -54.86 -33.25 7.40
N LEU A 358 -55.44 -34.45 7.59
CA LEU A 358 -56.32 -34.74 8.71
C LEU A 358 -55.57 -34.62 10.05
N MET A 359 -54.36 -35.18 10.13
CA MET A 359 -53.52 -35.05 11.33
C MET A 359 -53.12 -33.60 11.62
N LYS A 360 -52.73 -32.83 10.60
CA LYS A 360 -52.45 -31.39 10.76
C LYS A 360 -53.65 -30.64 11.34
N ARG A 361 -54.87 -30.94 10.88
CA ARG A 361 -56.09 -30.31 11.39
C ARG A 361 -56.37 -30.69 12.84
N HIS A 362 -56.18 -31.96 13.19
CA HIS A 362 -56.40 -32.48 14.53
C HIS A 362 -55.42 -31.89 15.57
N PHE A 363 -54.14 -31.76 15.20
CA PHE A 363 -53.09 -31.20 16.08
C PHE A 363 -52.90 -29.67 15.94
N SER A 364 -53.83 -28.96 15.30
CA SER A 364 -53.72 -27.50 15.08
C SER A 364 -53.66 -26.66 16.36
N GLY A 365 -54.14 -27.18 17.50
CA GLY A 365 -53.96 -26.55 18.81
C GLY A 365 -52.50 -26.48 19.26
N VAL A 366 -51.67 -27.46 18.87
CA VAL A 366 -50.25 -27.53 19.26
C VAL A 366 -49.45 -26.40 18.62
N GLU A 367 -49.69 -26.10 17.35
CA GLU A 367 -49.00 -25.01 16.65
C GLU A 367 -49.26 -23.66 17.31
N ARG A 368 -50.51 -23.38 17.71
CA ARG A 368 -50.88 -22.16 18.44
C ARG A 368 -50.16 -22.05 19.79
N LEU A 369 -50.10 -23.14 20.57
CA LEU A 369 -49.38 -23.16 21.84
C LEU A 369 -47.88 -22.88 21.67
N VAL A 370 -47.28 -23.40 20.61
CA VAL A 370 -45.85 -23.14 20.33
C VAL A 370 -45.62 -21.67 19.98
N GLU A 371 -46.52 -21.05 19.21
CA GLU A 371 -46.44 -19.62 18.91
C GLU A 371 -46.59 -18.75 20.18
N GLU A 372 -47.52 -19.09 21.07
CA GLU A 372 -47.73 -18.39 22.33
C GLU A 372 -46.56 -18.55 23.29
N LEU A 373 -46.06 -19.78 23.46
CA LEU A 373 -44.85 -20.06 24.23
C LEU A 373 -43.66 -19.26 23.66
N GLY A 374 -43.53 -19.25 22.34
CA GLY A 374 -42.52 -18.46 21.64
C GLY A 374 -42.62 -16.98 21.99
N LYS A 375 -43.81 -16.36 21.92
CA LYS A 375 -44.01 -14.95 22.27
C LYS A 375 -43.52 -14.62 23.70
N GLN A 376 -43.82 -15.48 24.67
CA GLN A 376 -43.37 -15.29 26.05
C GLN A 376 -41.84 -15.43 26.19
N ILE A 377 -41.24 -16.43 25.55
CA ILE A 377 -39.79 -16.62 25.51
C ILE A 377 -39.10 -15.38 24.91
N TRP A 378 -39.60 -14.86 23.79
CA TRP A 378 -39.05 -13.68 23.12
C TRP A 378 -39.15 -12.42 23.97
N TYR A 379 -40.26 -12.23 24.69
CA TYR A 379 -40.43 -11.12 25.62
C TYR A 379 -39.43 -11.16 26.78
N ILE A 380 -39.19 -12.34 27.37
CA ILE A 380 -38.19 -12.51 28.42
C ILE A 380 -36.79 -12.25 27.88
N CYS A 381 -36.46 -12.79 26.70
CA CYS A 381 -35.15 -12.59 26.07
C CYS A 381 -34.91 -11.12 25.70
N SER A 382 -35.92 -10.38 25.24
CA SER A 382 -35.78 -8.94 24.95
C SER A 382 -35.50 -8.08 26.18
N ARG A 383 -35.69 -8.62 27.39
CA ARG A 383 -35.43 -7.93 28.67
C ARG A 383 -34.24 -8.54 29.41
N ALA A 384 -33.35 -9.23 28.69
CA ALA A 384 -32.27 -9.99 29.30
C ALA A 384 -31.33 -9.12 30.18
N LEU A 385 -31.08 -7.87 29.81
CA LEU A 385 -30.25 -6.95 30.61
C LEU A 385 -30.98 -6.52 31.89
N GLU A 386 -32.26 -6.14 31.80
CA GLU A 386 -33.08 -5.73 32.94
C GLU A 386 -33.31 -6.88 33.92
N CYS A 387 -33.50 -8.11 33.41
CA CYS A 387 -33.67 -9.32 34.21
C CYS A 387 -32.49 -9.61 35.14
N VAL A 388 -31.29 -9.17 34.76
CA VAL A 388 -30.05 -9.40 35.51
C VAL A 388 -29.69 -8.23 36.42
N GLN A 389 -30.17 -7.01 36.11
CA GLN A 389 -29.95 -5.81 36.92
C GLN A 389 -30.98 -5.61 38.04
N GLY A 390 -32.20 -6.13 37.90
CA GLY A 390 -33.29 -5.88 38.85
C GLY A 390 -33.11 -6.54 40.23
N VAL A 391 -33.65 -5.90 41.27
CA VAL A 391 -33.67 -6.38 42.67
C VAL A 391 -34.49 -7.67 42.85
N ASP A 392 -35.40 -7.97 41.91
CA ASP A 392 -36.39 -9.06 41.99
C ASP A 392 -35.92 -10.43 41.45
N ASN A 393 -34.62 -10.66 41.26
CA ASN A 393 -34.05 -12.00 41.08
C ASN A 393 -34.73 -12.89 40.01
N ARG A 394 -34.93 -12.37 38.78
CA ARG A 394 -35.45 -13.14 37.63
C ARG A 394 -34.44 -13.77 36.64
N PRO A 395 -33.13 -13.99 36.95
CA PRO A 395 -32.26 -14.80 36.08
C PRO A 395 -32.84 -16.19 35.79
N GLN A 396 -33.60 -16.76 36.73
CA GLN A 396 -34.22 -18.08 36.58
C GLN A 396 -35.21 -18.17 35.41
N GLN A 397 -35.97 -17.11 35.14
CA GLN A 397 -36.91 -17.07 34.02
C GLN A 397 -36.17 -17.02 32.67
N LEU A 398 -35.09 -16.22 32.61
CA LEU A 398 -34.21 -16.17 31.44
C LEU A 398 -33.52 -17.51 31.20
N VAL A 399 -32.95 -18.12 32.23
CA VAL A 399 -32.32 -19.45 32.14
C VAL A 399 -33.35 -20.52 31.72
N SER A 400 -34.59 -20.46 32.21
CA SER A 400 -35.66 -21.38 31.80
C SER A 400 -35.98 -21.22 30.32
N ALA A 401 -36.12 -19.99 29.83
CA ALA A 401 -36.31 -19.70 28.41
C ALA A 401 -35.14 -20.20 27.55
N LEU A 402 -33.89 -19.95 27.97
CA LEU A 402 -32.68 -20.42 27.26
C LEU A 402 -32.56 -21.95 27.25
N ARG A 403 -32.93 -22.63 28.33
CA ARG A 403 -32.96 -24.10 28.39
C ARG A 403 -33.95 -24.69 27.38
N ILE A 404 -35.09 -24.04 27.19
CA ILE A 404 -36.08 -24.45 26.17
C ILE A 404 -35.46 -24.27 24.78
N ILE A 405 -34.85 -23.12 24.49
CA ILE A 405 -34.22 -22.85 23.18
C ILE A 405 -33.14 -23.89 22.85
N GLU A 406 -32.24 -24.21 23.79
CA GLU A 406 -31.20 -25.22 23.57
C GLU A 406 -31.77 -26.64 23.45
N ARG A 407 -32.91 -26.93 24.10
CA ARG A 407 -33.60 -28.21 23.94
C ARG A 407 -34.20 -28.33 22.54
N GLU A 408 -34.86 -27.27 22.06
CA GLU A 408 -35.45 -27.18 20.73
C GLU A 408 -34.40 -27.31 19.62
N GLU A 409 -33.24 -26.67 19.78
CA GLU A 409 -32.14 -26.76 18.82
C GLU A 409 -31.54 -28.19 18.78
N ARG A 410 -31.53 -28.91 19.91
CA ARG A 410 -31.10 -30.32 19.96
C ARG A 410 -32.09 -31.23 19.21
N ILE A 411 -33.39 -30.95 19.31
CA ILE A 411 -34.44 -31.68 18.55
C ILE A 411 -34.29 -31.41 17.06
N ASP A 412 -34.07 -30.16 16.66
CA ASP A 412 -33.81 -29.80 15.26
C ASP A 412 -32.59 -30.55 14.71
N LYS A 413 -31.47 -30.59 15.46
CA LYS A 413 -30.27 -31.35 15.07
C LYS A 413 -30.54 -32.84 14.89
N PHE A 414 -31.33 -33.44 15.78
CA PHE A 414 -31.71 -34.85 15.69
C PHE A 414 -32.44 -35.15 14.38
N TYR A 415 -33.46 -34.36 14.02
CA TYR A 415 -34.21 -34.58 12.79
C TYR A 415 -33.39 -34.28 11.53
N ILE A 416 -32.51 -33.28 11.54
CA ILE A 416 -31.59 -33.01 10.42
C ILE A 416 -30.64 -34.20 10.19
N GLN A 417 -30.11 -34.80 11.26
CA GLN A 417 -29.25 -36.00 11.17
C GLN A 417 -30.02 -37.22 10.70
N MET A 418 -31.27 -37.38 11.14
CA MET A 418 -32.12 -38.48 10.71
C MET A 418 -32.50 -38.36 9.22
N GLN A 419 -32.76 -37.13 8.75
CA GLN A 419 -33.06 -36.84 7.35
C GLN A 419 -31.90 -37.22 6.41
N SER A 420 -30.65 -37.00 6.83
CA SER A 420 -29.48 -37.32 6.00
C SER A 420 -29.10 -38.80 6.01
N ALA A 421 -29.49 -39.56 7.03
CA ALA A 421 -29.03 -40.93 7.23
C ALA A 421 -29.94 -42.03 6.68
N GLN A 422 -31.28 -41.87 6.72
CA GLN A 422 -32.20 -43.00 6.48
C GLN A 422 -33.46 -42.69 5.68
N ASP A 423 -34.11 -41.53 5.87
CA ASP A 423 -35.41 -41.23 5.25
C ASP A 423 -35.65 -39.72 5.14
N ASN A 424 -36.25 -39.24 4.03
CA ASN A 424 -36.44 -37.80 3.76
C ASN A 424 -37.64 -37.18 4.53
N PHE A 425 -37.91 -37.67 5.74
CA PHE A 425 -39.00 -37.21 6.58
C PHE A 425 -38.56 -36.02 7.46
N MET A 426 -39.35 -34.95 7.44
CA MET A 426 -39.19 -33.80 8.34
C MET A 426 -40.55 -33.48 8.97
N PRO A 427 -40.64 -33.37 10.31
CA PRO A 427 -41.86 -32.95 10.97
C PRO A 427 -42.31 -31.53 10.55
N PRO A 428 -43.62 -31.24 10.58
CA PRO A 428 -44.14 -29.93 10.21
C PRO A 428 -43.65 -28.85 11.19
N GLY A 429 -43.14 -27.75 10.64
CA GLY A 429 -42.61 -26.63 11.44
C GLY A 429 -41.17 -26.80 11.94
N ARG A 430 -40.47 -27.87 11.55
CA ARG A 430 -39.04 -28.11 11.81
C ARG A 430 -38.19 -27.89 10.54
N PRO A 431 -36.93 -27.44 10.65
CA PRO A 431 -36.27 -26.94 11.87
C PRO A 431 -36.77 -25.54 12.26
N ARG A 432 -36.89 -25.29 13.57
CA ARG A 432 -37.38 -24.03 14.13
C ARG A 432 -36.29 -22.96 14.27
N LYS A 433 -35.02 -23.34 14.41
CA LYS A 433 -33.84 -22.43 14.49
C LYS A 433 -33.97 -21.36 15.57
N TRP A 434 -34.50 -21.70 16.75
CA TRP A 434 -34.77 -20.75 17.83
C TRP A 434 -33.53 -20.04 18.35
N ARG A 435 -32.35 -20.65 18.23
CA ARG A 435 -31.07 -19.98 18.55
C ARG A 435 -30.79 -18.78 17.65
N THR A 436 -31.13 -18.85 16.36
CA THR A 436 -30.97 -17.73 15.42
C THR A 436 -31.95 -16.61 15.77
N LYS A 437 -33.21 -16.98 16.03
CA LYS A 437 -34.26 -16.03 16.42
C LYS A 437 -33.97 -15.33 17.75
N LEU A 438 -33.37 -16.03 18.72
CA LEU A 438 -32.87 -15.44 19.97
C LEU A 438 -31.86 -14.32 19.68
N LEU A 439 -30.83 -14.60 18.86
CA LEU A 439 -29.83 -13.60 18.52
C LEU A 439 -30.42 -12.40 17.77
N GLU A 440 -31.41 -12.63 16.88
CA GLU A 440 -32.15 -11.55 16.22
C GLU A 440 -32.91 -10.66 17.21
N ILE A 441 -33.56 -11.24 18.22
CA ILE A 441 -34.30 -10.48 19.24
C ILE A 441 -33.34 -9.66 20.10
N LEU A 442 -32.23 -10.27 20.55
CA LEU A 442 -31.21 -9.56 21.31
C LEU A 442 -30.62 -8.39 20.50
N ASN A 443 -30.34 -8.62 19.22
CA ASN A 443 -29.85 -7.58 18.32
C ASN A 443 -30.88 -6.44 18.18
N LYS A 444 -32.16 -6.76 17.95
CA LYS A 444 -33.24 -5.76 17.87
C LYS A 444 -33.35 -4.94 19.14
N THR A 445 -33.26 -5.56 20.32
CA THR A 445 -33.28 -4.84 21.60
C THR A 445 -32.09 -3.88 21.71
N VAL A 446 -30.88 -4.32 21.36
CA VAL A 446 -29.68 -3.46 21.37
C VAL A 446 -29.84 -2.29 20.39
N THR A 447 -30.32 -2.53 19.17
CA THR A 447 -30.59 -1.49 18.18
C THR A 447 -31.61 -0.47 18.69
N GLN A 448 -32.75 -0.92 19.19
CA GLN A 448 -33.79 -0.05 19.76
C GLN A 448 -33.28 0.78 20.94
N ARG A 449 -32.37 0.23 21.75
CA ARG A 449 -31.76 0.94 22.87
C ARG A 449 -30.78 2.02 22.41
N VAL A 450 -29.99 1.78 21.37
CA VAL A 450 -29.08 2.77 20.77
C VAL A 450 -29.86 3.89 20.06
N GLU A 451 -30.94 3.53 19.34
CA GLU A 451 -31.83 4.50 18.67
C GLU A 451 -32.63 5.33 19.69
N GLY A 452 -33.18 4.69 20.71
CA GLY A 452 -34.00 5.32 21.75
C GLY A 452 -33.24 6.32 22.65
N ASN A 453 -31.90 6.35 22.57
CA ASN A 453 -31.09 7.34 23.28
C ASN A 453 -31.18 8.76 22.66
N GLN A 454 -31.70 8.89 21.44
CA GLN A 454 -31.91 10.19 20.82
C GLN A 454 -33.19 10.86 21.34
N LEU A 455 -33.03 11.62 22.41
CA LEU A 455 -34.12 12.36 23.07
C LEU A 455 -34.29 13.79 22.53
N GLN A 456 -33.30 14.29 21.78
CA GLN A 456 -33.22 15.68 21.32
C GLN A 456 -32.81 15.70 19.85
N ASP A 457 -33.33 16.69 19.14
CA ASP A 457 -33.04 16.95 17.73
C ASP A 457 -32.49 18.36 17.55
N ARG A 458 -32.00 18.69 16.35
CA ARG A 458 -31.41 20.00 16.03
C ARG A 458 -32.32 21.18 16.36
N THR A 459 -33.64 21.01 16.29
CA THR A 459 -34.63 22.06 16.61
C THR A 459 -34.74 22.35 18.11
N THR A 460 -34.42 21.38 18.97
CA THR A 460 -34.55 21.50 20.43
C THR A 460 -33.23 21.85 21.10
N ASN A 461 -32.10 21.37 20.58
CA ASN A 461 -30.78 21.70 21.11
C ASN A 461 -29.73 21.78 19.98
N LYS A 462 -28.97 22.88 19.93
CA LYS A 462 -27.85 23.05 18.99
C LYS A 462 -26.72 22.02 19.18
N HIS A 463 -26.62 21.43 20.37
CA HIS A 463 -25.61 20.40 20.71
C HIS A 463 -26.25 19.01 20.86
N TRP A 464 -27.38 18.75 20.20
CA TRP A 464 -28.10 17.48 20.29
C TRP A 464 -27.19 16.26 20.02
N LEU A 465 -26.28 16.37 19.04
CA LEU A 465 -25.40 15.28 18.65
C LEU A 465 -24.37 14.95 19.73
N ALA A 466 -23.70 15.95 20.31
CA ALA A 466 -22.82 15.76 21.47
C ALA A 466 -23.54 15.08 22.64
N VAL A 467 -24.77 15.53 22.95
CA VAL A 467 -25.59 14.93 24.03
C VAL A 467 -25.92 13.47 23.70
N TYR A 468 -26.36 13.18 22.48
CA TYR A 468 -26.67 11.83 22.02
C TYR A 468 -25.46 10.89 22.11
N LEU A 469 -24.30 11.34 21.62
CA LEU A 469 -23.06 10.58 21.61
C LEU A 469 -22.54 10.28 23.02
N GLU A 470 -22.69 11.24 23.96
CA GLU A 470 -22.32 11.05 25.36
C GLU A 470 -23.27 10.08 26.09
N ILE A 471 -24.57 10.15 25.81
CA ILE A 471 -25.54 9.16 26.32
C ILE A 471 -25.19 7.77 25.79
N CYS A 472 -24.93 7.65 24.48
CA CYS A 472 -24.53 6.38 23.88
C CYS A 472 -23.26 5.82 24.51
N ARG A 473 -22.24 6.65 24.75
CA ARG A 473 -21.03 6.24 25.46
C ARG A 473 -21.34 5.62 26.82
N LYS A 474 -22.14 6.29 27.65
CA LYS A 474 -22.50 5.81 29.00
C LYS A 474 -23.26 4.50 28.94
N VAL A 475 -24.32 4.44 28.14
CA VAL A 475 -25.19 3.26 28.01
C VAL A 475 -24.42 2.03 27.55
N VAL A 476 -23.59 2.17 26.51
CA VAL A 476 -22.79 1.05 25.97
C VAL A 476 -21.83 0.50 27.01
N VAL A 477 -21.11 1.37 27.73
CA VAL A 477 -20.13 0.95 28.73
C VAL A 477 -20.81 0.29 29.93
N GLU A 478 -21.93 0.83 30.41
CA GLU A 478 -22.69 0.27 31.53
C GLU A 478 -23.31 -1.08 31.17
N ASP A 479 -23.97 -1.17 30.02
CA ASP A 479 -24.59 -2.42 29.57
C ASP A 479 -23.53 -3.50 29.33
N LEU A 480 -22.41 -3.22 28.65
CA LEU A 480 -21.35 -4.21 28.44
C LEU A 480 -20.68 -4.66 29.75
N LYS A 481 -20.57 -3.78 30.76
CA LYS A 481 -20.11 -4.17 32.10
C LYS A 481 -21.07 -5.17 32.75
N VAL A 482 -22.37 -4.95 32.60
CA VAL A 482 -23.42 -5.86 33.12
C VAL A 482 -23.40 -7.18 32.38
N VAL A 483 -23.27 -7.16 31.04
CA VAL A 483 -23.16 -8.38 30.23
C VAL A 483 -22.00 -9.23 30.75
N LYS A 484 -20.81 -8.64 30.89
CA LYS A 484 -19.60 -9.33 31.33
C LYS A 484 -19.73 -9.92 32.74
N LYS A 485 -20.27 -9.15 33.68
CA LYS A 485 -20.31 -9.54 35.10
C LYS A 485 -21.40 -10.57 35.41
N ALA A 486 -22.56 -10.46 34.79
CA ALA A 486 -23.75 -11.17 35.26
C ALA A 486 -24.53 -11.89 34.15
N LEU A 487 -24.60 -11.35 32.93
CA LEU A 487 -25.34 -12.01 31.84
C LEU A 487 -24.63 -13.27 31.33
N VAL A 488 -23.29 -13.27 31.28
CA VAL A 488 -22.49 -14.42 30.81
C VAL A 488 -22.81 -15.70 31.57
N VAL A 489 -23.13 -15.61 32.86
CA VAL A 489 -23.46 -16.78 33.71
C VAL A 489 -24.79 -17.45 33.32
N CYS A 490 -25.70 -16.70 32.69
CA CYS A 490 -27.02 -17.22 32.30
C CYS A 490 -27.00 -17.98 30.96
N PHE A 491 -26.01 -17.74 30.11
CA PHE A 491 -25.95 -18.28 28.75
C PHE A 491 -24.98 -19.47 28.64
N PRO A 492 -25.29 -20.44 27.77
CA PRO A 492 -24.34 -21.48 27.38
C PRO A 492 -22.98 -20.93 26.89
N PRO A 493 -21.83 -21.52 27.30
CA PRO A 493 -20.49 -21.02 26.93
C PRO A 493 -20.21 -21.02 25.42
N ASP A 494 -20.82 -21.95 24.67
CA ASP A 494 -20.68 -22.10 23.23
C ASP A 494 -21.31 -20.94 22.44
N LEU A 495 -22.22 -20.17 23.04
CA LEU A 495 -22.82 -18.99 22.42
C LEU A 495 -21.90 -17.76 22.43
N ARG A 496 -20.89 -17.73 23.32
CA ARG A 496 -19.98 -16.57 23.53
C ARG A 496 -20.73 -15.24 23.57
N ILE A 497 -21.73 -15.16 24.46
CA ILE A 497 -22.71 -14.07 24.47
C ILE A 497 -22.06 -12.68 24.63
N TYR A 498 -20.96 -12.58 25.37
CA TYR A 498 -20.23 -11.31 25.55
C TYR A 498 -19.72 -10.76 24.21
N ASP A 499 -19.03 -11.59 23.43
CA ASP A 499 -18.52 -11.22 22.11
C ASP A 499 -19.66 -10.83 21.15
N ARG A 500 -20.80 -11.54 21.24
CA ARG A 500 -22.00 -11.23 20.46
C ARG A 500 -22.60 -9.89 20.81
N TYR A 501 -22.70 -9.53 22.10
CA TYR A 501 -23.17 -8.21 22.51
C TYR A 501 -22.22 -7.10 22.04
N ILE A 502 -20.91 -7.31 22.11
CA ILE A 502 -19.94 -6.34 21.56
C ILE A 502 -20.21 -6.10 20.07
N GLN A 503 -20.39 -7.18 19.29
CA GLN A 503 -20.73 -7.09 17.86
C GLN A 503 -22.07 -6.40 17.61
N MET A 504 -23.11 -6.70 18.41
CA MET A 504 -24.44 -6.09 18.30
C MET A 504 -24.38 -4.58 18.57
N TYR A 505 -23.75 -4.15 19.67
CA TYR A 505 -23.59 -2.72 19.97
C TYR A 505 -22.75 -2.02 18.91
N HIS A 506 -21.64 -2.62 18.48
CA HIS A 506 -20.80 -2.06 17.42
C HIS A 506 -21.56 -1.87 16.11
N THR A 507 -22.33 -2.89 15.69
CA THR A 507 -23.13 -2.84 14.47
C THR A 507 -24.25 -1.80 14.56
N ALA A 508 -24.97 -1.76 15.69
CA ALA A 508 -26.06 -0.80 15.91
C ALA A 508 -25.55 0.66 15.90
N ILE A 509 -24.45 0.95 16.59
CA ILE A 509 -23.83 2.27 16.59
C ILE A 509 -23.32 2.61 15.18
N SER A 510 -22.63 1.67 14.51
CA SER A 510 -22.13 1.87 13.15
C SER A 510 -23.25 2.21 12.17
N GLN A 511 -24.39 1.52 12.25
CA GLN A 511 -25.55 1.80 11.41
C GLN A 511 -26.10 3.20 11.71
N ARG A 512 -26.30 3.53 12.99
CA ARG A 512 -26.87 4.82 13.37
C ARG A 512 -25.96 6.00 13.00
N LEU A 513 -24.65 5.86 13.18
CA LEU A 513 -23.69 6.88 12.76
C LEU A 513 -23.62 7.02 11.23
N ARG A 514 -23.84 5.93 10.48
CA ARG A 514 -23.94 6.00 9.01
C ARG A 514 -25.17 6.79 8.56
N GLU A 515 -26.29 6.63 9.24
CA GLU A 515 -27.51 7.43 8.98
C GLU A 515 -27.23 8.92 9.26
N ILE A 516 -26.66 9.25 10.42
CA ILE A 516 -26.29 10.63 10.77
C ILE A 516 -25.26 11.21 9.80
N ALA A 517 -24.27 10.42 9.38
CA ALA A 517 -23.25 10.83 8.41
C ALA A 517 -23.82 11.11 7.01
N SER A 518 -24.97 10.51 6.67
CA SER A 518 -25.64 10.75 5.39
C SER A 518 -26.41 12.07 5.35
N ASP A 519 -26.70 12.66 6.51
CA ASP A 519 -27.44 13.91 6.63
C ASP A 519 -26.57 15.16 6.36
N ASN A 520 -27.24 16.31 6.23
CA ASN A 520 -26.58 17.60 6.08
C ASN A 520 -26.11 18.13 7.46
N LEU A 521 -24.94 17.66 7.92
CA LEU A 521 -24.26 18.07 9.14
C LEU A 521 -23.62 19.47 9.06
N GLU A 522 -23.79 20.26 10.11
CA GLU A 522 -23.10 21.53 10.35
C GLU A 522 -21.65 21.30 10.80
N LYS A 523 -20.79 22.34 10.77
CA LYS A 523 -19.36 22.21 11.11
C LYS A 523 -19.14 21.65 12.52
N ASN A 524 -19.86 22.17 13.51
CA ASN A 524 -19.82 21.70 14.89
C ASN A 524 -20.24 20.23 15.04
N GLU A 525 -21.27 19.81 14.31
CA GLU A 525 -21.74 18.42 14.31
C GLU A 525 -20.74 17.48 13.63
N LEU A 526 -20.10 17.91 12.54
CA LEU A 526 -19.01 17.17 11.90
C LEU A 526 -17.83 16.96 12.85
N VAL A 527 -17.42 18.02 13.56
CA VAL A 527 -16.33 17.95 14.57
C VAL A 527 -16.71 16.95 15.67
N GLN A 528 -17.92 17.07 16.23
CA GLN A 528 -18.41 16.17 17.28
C GLN A 528 -18.45 14.71 16.83
N LEU A 529 -18.97 14.44 15.63
CA LEU A 529 -19.03 13.10 15.06
C LEU A 529 -17.65 12.50 14.85
N LEU A 530 -16.77 13.23 14.17
CA LEU A 530 -15.44 12.75 13.80
C LEU A 530 -14.55 12.54 15.03
N SER A 531 -14.58 13.47 15.99
CA SER A 531 -13.86 13.33 17.27
C SER A 531 -14.35 12.11 18.06
N TRP A 532 -15.67 11.88 18.09
CA TRP A 532 -16.23 10.70 18.77
C TRP A 532 -15.85 9.38 18.09
N VAL A 533 -15.83 9.34 16.76
CA VAL A 533 -15.38 8.16 16.00
C VAL A 533 -13.92 7.84 16.32
N GLN A 534 -13.07 8.85 16.46
CA GLN A 534 -11.67 8.67 16.88
C GLN A 534 -11.57 8.19 18.34
N ALA A 535 -12.39 8.72 19.24
CA ALA A 535 -12.42 8.36 20.65
C ALA A 535 -13.05 6.98 20.93
N TYR A 536 -13.81 6.40 19.98
CA TYR A 536 -14.56 5.15 20.17
C TYR A 536 -13.72 3.94 20.60
N GLY A 537 -12.50 3.83 20.06
CA GLY A 537 -11.55 2.78 20.45
C GLY A 537 -10.79 3.05 21.75
N GLY A 538 -10.93 4.26 22.30
CA GLY A 538 -10.19 4.76 23.45
C GLY A 538 -10.72 4.27 24.81
N PRO A 539 -10.03 4.64 25.91
CA PRO A 539 -10.29 4.14 27.26
C PRO A 539 -11.66 4.54 27.82
N GLU A 540 -12.31 5.56 27.24
CA GLU A 540 -13.59 6.08 27.70
C GLU A 540 -14.80 5.29 27.20
N ILE A 541 -14.63 4.50 26.12
CA ILE A 541 -15.69 3.73 25.47
C ILE A 541 -15.31 2.23 25.45
N LEU A 542 -14.98 1.67 24.28
CA LEU A 542 -14.69 0.24 24.15
C LEU A 542 -13.33 -0.16 24.72
N GLY A 543 -12.35 0.75 24.71
CA GLY A 543 -11.02 0.53 25.25
C GLY A 543 -10.98 0.58 26.78
N ASN A 544 -12.14 0.70 27.44
CA ASN A 544 -12.22 0.73 28.89
C ASN A 544 -11.63 -0.54 29.51
N PRO A 545 -10.67 -0.44 30.44
CA PRO A 545 -10.01 -1.60 31.05
C PRO A 545 -10.98 -2.60 31.71
N ALA A 546 -12.14 -2.12 32.21
CA ALA A 546 -13.15 -2.98 32.80
C ALA A 546 -13.80 -3.95 31.79
N LEU A 547 -13.87 -3.54 30.52
CA LEU A 547 -14.43 -4.34 29.44
C LEU A 547 -13.40 -5.39 28.96
N GLY A 548 -12.11 -5.04 28.89
CA GLY A 548 -11.05 -5.98 28.50
C GLY A 548 -11.18 -6.45 27.05
N ILE A 549 -11.57 -5.54 26.15
CA ILE A 549 -11.77 -5.79 24.72
C ILE A 549 -10.47 -5.44 23.97
N ALA A 550 -10.03 -6.30 23.05
CA ALA A 550 -8.94 -6.00 22.12
C ALA A 550 -9.43 -5.08 20.99
N THR A 551 -9.66 -3.80 21.31
CA THR A 551 -10.32 -2.83 20.42
C THR A 551 -9.57 -2.59 19.12
N ALA A 552 -8.24 -2.54 19.14
CA ALA A 552 -7.42 -2.28 17.96
C ALA A 552 -7.61 -3.34 16.86
N ALA A 553 -7.62 -4.63 17.21
CA ALA A 553 -7.86 -5.71 16.26
C ALA A 553 -9.29 -5.68 15.70
N MET A 554 -10.27 -5.45 16.57
CA MET A 554 -11.68 -5.40 16.18
C MET A 554 -11.98 -4.27 15.19
N LEU A 555 -11.45 -3.07 15.45
CA LEU A 555 -11.66 -1.89 14.60
C LEU A 555 -10.88 -1.97 13.28
N HIS A 556 -9.80 -2.75 13.23
CA HIS A 556 -9.08 -3.02 12.00
C HIS A 556 -9.89 -3.93 11.04
N GLU A 557 -10.54 -4.96 11.58
CA GLU A 557 -11.38 -5.87 10.79
C GLU A 557 -12.72 -5.23 10.41
N ASN A 558 -13.38 -4.58 11.38
CA ASN A 558 -14.68 -3.95 11.22
C ASN A 558 -14.61 -2.51 11.74
N PRO A 559 -14.28 -1.53 10.89
CA PRO A 559 -14.24 -0.14 11.29
C PRO A 559 -15.66 0.39 11.53
N LEU A 560 -15.78 1.32 12.48
CA LEU A 560 -17.07 1.92 12.87
C LEU A 560 -17.78 2.61 11.69
N LEU A 561 -17.02 3.32 10.87
CA LEU A 561 -17.46 3.90 9.61
C LEU A 561 -16.53 3.40 8.49
N LEU A 562 -17.09 3.20 7.29
CA LEU A 562 -16.31 2.84 6.12
C LEU A 562 -15.30 3.94 5.79
N LYS A 563 -14.12 3.56 5.28
CA LYS A 563 -13.07 4.53 4.87
C LYS A 563 -13.58 5.54 3.83
N SER A 564 -14.49 5.14 2.95
CA SER A 564 -15.15 6.03 1.98
C SER A 564 -16.04 7.07 2.66
N THR A 565 -16.83 6.68 3.65
CA THR A 565 -17.68 7.59 4.43
C THR A 565 -16.82 8.55 5.24
N MET A 566 -15.75 8.08 5.88
CA MET A 566 -14.79 8.95 6.58
C MET A 566 -14.18 9.98 5.64
N LYS A 567 -13.76 9.56 4.44
CA LYS A 567 -13.24 10.48 3.42
C LYS A 567 -14.26 11.56 3.05
N GLN A 568 -15.51 11.18 2.81
CA GLN A 568 -16.59 12.14 2.49
C GLN A 568 -16.82 13.16 3.62
N LEU A 569 -16.80 12.71 4.88
CA LEU A 569 -16.94 13.61 6.03
C LEU A 569 -15.76 14.57 6.15
N TYR A 570 -14.53 14.10 5.93
CA TYR A 570 -13.34 14.97 5.91
C TYR A 570 -13.35 15.96 4.75
N ASP A 571 -13.71 15.52 3.54
CA ASP A 571 -13.81 16.39 2.35
C ASP A 571 -14.79 17.53 2.61
N ARG A 572 -15.93 17.21 3.21
CA ARG A 572 -16.97 18.16 3.57
C ARG A 572 -16.55 19.12 4.69
N TYR A 573 -15.85 18.62 5.72
CA TYR A 573 -15.27 19.47 6.75
C TYR A 573 -14.27 20.48 6.16
N ILE A 574 -13.44 20.04 5.22
CA ILE A 574 -12.45 20.88 4.54
C ILE A 574 -13.14 21.92 3.66
N GLU A 575 -14.19 21.54 2.93
CA GLU A 575 -14.95 22.49 2.10
C GLU A 575 -15.62 23.59 2.93
N ILE A 576 -16.24 23.23 4.06
CA ILE A 576 -16.82 24.22 4.99
C ILE A 576 -15.72 25.09 5.59
N THR A 577 -14.59 24.49 5.98
CA THR A 577 -13.44 25.23 6.53
C THR A 577 -12.85 26.21 5.51
N LYS A 578 -12.73 25.81 4.24
CA LYS A 578 -12.33 26.70 3.14
C LYS A 578 -13.23 27.93 3.05
N LYS A 579 -14.54 27.71 3.07
CA LYS A 579 -15.53 28.79 3.01
C LYS A 579 -15.45 29.71 4.23
N ASP A 580 -15.31 29.15 5.43
CA ASP A 580 -15.19 29.94 6.66
C ASP A 580 -13.93 30.82 6.63
N ILE A 581 -12.80 30.27 6.18
CA ILE A 581 -11.55 31.01 6.00
C ILE A 581 -11.74 32.14 4.99
N HIS A 582 -12.35 31.84 3.84
CA HIS A 582 -12.65 32.84 2.80
C HIS A 582 -13.50 34.00 3.33
N ASP A 583 -14.65 33.70 3.93
CA ASP A 583 -15.59 34.69 4.46
C ASP A 583 -14.96 35.54 5.58
N TRP A 584 -14.07 34.93 6.36
CA TRP A 584 -13.37 35.60 7.44
C TRP A 584 -12.24 36.52 6.93
N LEU A 585 -11.44 36.05 5.96
CA LEU A 585 -10.40 36.85 5.28
C LEU A 585 -11.02 38.05 4.56
N ASP A 586 -12.20 37.86 3.98
CA ASP A 586 -12.95 38.95 3.35
C ASP A 586 -13.37 40.00 4.36
N LYS A 587 -13.87 39.61 5.54
CA LYS A 587 -14.20 40.55 6.61
C LYS A 587 -12.96 41.31 7.09
N ALA A 588 -11.84 40.61 7.30
CA ALA A 588 -10.58 41.24 7.70
C ALA A 588 -10.10 42.30 6.68
N LEU A 589 -10.19 41.98 5.37
CA LEU A 589 -9.85 42.93 4.31
C LEU A 589 -10.79 44.16 4.29
N HIS A 590 -12.09 43.95 4.51
CA HIS A 590 -13.05 45.06 4.56
C HIS A 590 -12.78 45.97 5.76
N THR A 591 -12.49 45.41 6.92
CA THR A 591 -12.13 46.20 8.11
C THR A 591 -10.88 47.03 7.89
N GLU A 592 -9.82 46.45 7.32
CA GLU A 592 -8.61 47.20 6.93
C GLU A 592 -8.92 48.37 6.00
N LYS A 593 -9.72 48.12 4.96
CA LYS A 593 -10.11 49.17 4.01
C LYS A 593 -10.88 50.30 4.69
N ASP A 594 -11.83 49.96 5.56
CA ASP A 594 -12.61 50.95 6.29
C ASP A 594 -11.72 51.78 7.23
N ASP A 595 -10.71 51.16 7.84
CA ASP A 595 -9.73 51.85 8.70
C ASP A 595 -8.90 52.87 7.92
N TRP A 596 -8.54 52.60 6.67
CA TRP A 596 -7.84 53.56 5.81
C TRP A 596 -8.63 54.86 5.56
N TYR A 597 -9.96 54.83 5.69
CA TYR A 597 -10.83 56.01 5.55
C TYR A 597 -11.08 56.78 6.85
N LYS A 598 -10.59 56.29 8.01
CA LYS A 598 -10.84 56.93 9.32
C LYS A 598 -9.96 58.15 9.60
N HIS A 599 -9.03 58.48 8.71
CA HIS A 599 -8.06 59.57 8.85
C HIS A 599 -7.23 59.51 10.15
N ALA A 600 -7.05 58.31 10.69
CA ALA A 600 -6.25 58.03 11.88
C ALA A 600 -4.89 57.45 11.47
N GLU A 601 -3.86 57.71 12.27
CA GLU A 601 -2.57 57.03 12.11
C GLU A 601 -2.69 55.56 12.54
N PRO A 602 -1.96 54.64 11.89
CA PRO A 602 -1.90 53.26 12.34
C PRO A 602 -1.32 53.12 13.75
N GLU A 603 -1.56 51.97 14.37
CA GLU A 603 -0.99 51.64 15.67
C GLU A 603 0.53 51.54 15.59
N LYS A 604 1.23 51.81 16.70
CA LYS A 604 2.68 51.76 16.82
C LYS A 604 3.10 50.57 17.67
N ASP A 605 4.11 49.83 17.23
CA ASP A 605 4.68 48.74 18.02
C ASP A 605 5.64 49.27 19.11
N ASN A 606 6.26 48.37 19.88
CA ASN A 606 7.21 48.74 20.94
C ASN A 606 8.46 49.47 20.41
N ASN A 607 8.73 49.38 19.11
CA ASN A 607 9.85 50.03 18.42
C ASN A 607 9.40 51.25 17.63
N ASP A 608 8.16 51.73 17.84
CA ASP A 608 7.55 52.87 17.16
C ASP A 608 7.31 52.66 15.65
N TYR A 609 7.20 51.41 15.18
CA TYR A 609 6.83 51.09 13.80
C TYR A 609 5.33 51.01 13.62
N TYR A 610 4.82 51.62 12.55
CA TYR A 610 3.39 51.54 12.23
C TYR A 610 2.99 50.13 11.81
N TYR A 611 1.90 49.59 12.35
CA TYR A 611 1.35 48.30 11.99
C TYR A 611 -0.16 48.26 12.25
N THR A 612 -0.81 47.18 11.84
CA THR A 612 -2.17 46.85 12.27
C THR A 612 -2.23 45.42 12.81
N GLN A 613 -3.33 45.06 13.46
CA GLN A 613 -3.54 43.69 13.95
C GLN A 613 -3.76 42.66 12.83
N LEU A 614 -3.73 43.07 11.55
CA LEU A 614 -3.99 42.16 10.43
C LEU A 614 -3.07 40.91 10.45
N PRO A 615 -1.73 41.01 10.57
CA PRO A 615 -0.89 39.80 10.54
C PRO A 615 -1.17 38.85 11.71
N SER A 616 -1.39 39.36 12.93
CA SER A 616 -1.69 38.52 14.09
C SER A 616 -3.04 37.81 13.93
N ILE A 617 -4.04 38.54 13.43
CA ILE A 617 -5.36 38.03 13.07
C ILE A 617 -5.21 36.88 12.06
N LEU A 618 -4.56 37.12 10.90
CA LEU A 618 -4.41 36.14 9.81
C LEU A 618 -3.81 34.81 10.30
N PHE A 619 -2.65 34.86 10.92
CA PHE A 619 -1.94 33.64 11.33
C PHE A 619 -2.56 32.98 12.57
N GLY A 620 -3.17 33.75 13.48
CA GLY A 620 -3.95 33.21 14.61
C GLY A 620 -5.13 32.37 14.14
N MET A 621 -5.81 32.77 13.07
CA MET A 621 -6.91 31.98 12.49
C MET A 621 -6.44 30.61 11.96
N ILE A 622 -5.24 30.54 11.36
CA ILE A 622 -4.65 29.25 10.94
C ILE A 622 -4.36 28.39 12.17
N GLU A 623 -3.74 28.96 13.21
CA GLU A 623 -3.42 28.26 14.45
C GLU A 623 -4.67 27.68 15.12
N ASP A 624 -5.74 28.47 15.24
CA ASP A 624 -7.03 28.04 15.80
C ASP A 624 -7.66 26.91 14.97
N THR A 625 -7.61 27.03 13.64
CA THR A 625 -8.18 26.01 12.73
C THR A 625 -7.40 24.70 12.79
N VAL A 626 -6.07 24.77 12.90
CA VAL A 626 -5.21 23.58 13.09
C VAL A 626 -5.44 22.95 14.45
N ALA A 627 -5.59 23.75 15.52
CA ALA A 627 -5.91 23.25 16.85
C ALA A 627 -7.24 22.49 16.87
N LEU A 628 -8.29 23.04 16.26
CA LEU A 628 -9.58 22.36 16.10
C LEU A 628 -9.46 21.06 15.29
N THR A 629 -8.69 21.08 14.20
CA THR A 629 -8.49 19.89 13.35
C THR A 629 -7.76 18.77 14.10
N LYS A 630 -6.85 19.12 15.01
CA LYS A 630 -6.11 18.15 15.83
C LYS A 630 -7.01 17.34 16.76
N GLU A 631 -8.15 17.89 17.19
CA GLU A 631 -9.17 17.18 17.98
C GLU A 631 -9.97 16.14 17.17
N ILE A 632 -9.89 16.22 15.84
CA ILE A 632 -10.65 15.41 14.88
C ILE A 632 -9.77 14.32 14.27
N SER A 633 -8.62 14.71 13.74
CA SER A 633 -7.61 13.81 13.18
C SER A 633 -6.35 14.59 12.76
N VAL A 634 -5.19 14.08 13.18
CA VAL A 634 -3.88 14.61 12.76
C VAL A 634 -3.65 14.43 11.25
N GLU A 635 -4.26 13.40 10.64
CA GLU A 635 -4.09 13.07 9.22
C GLU A 635 -4.70 14.13 8.28
N VAL A 636 -5.66 14.92 8.78
CA VAL A 636 -6.39 15.93 7.98
C VAL A 636 -5.71 17.30 8.01
N ILE A 637 -4.82 17.54 8.99
CA ILE A 637 -4.11 18.81 9.16
C ILE A 637 -3.41 19.29 7.87
N PRO A 638 -2.68 18.45 7.11
CA PRO A 638 -2.05 18.87 5.86
C PRO A 638 -3.02 19.46 4.83
N ARG A 639 -4.24 18.90 4.73
CA ARG A 639 -5.27 19.38 3.80
C ARG A 639 -5.87 20.71 4.25
N VAL A 640 -6.01 20.91 5.55
CA VAL A 640 -6.47 22.19 6.12
C VAL A 640 -5.44 23.29 5.90
N ILE A 641 -4.15 22.97 6.10
CA ILE A 641 -3.04 23.89 5.80
C ILE A 641 -3.02 24.24 4.31
N ASP A 642 -3.14 23.25 3.43
CA ASP A 642 -3.17 23.47 1.97
C ASP A 642 -4.29 24.44 1.57
N VAL A 643 -5.49 24.24 2.09
CA VAL A 643 -6.63 25.14 1.88
C VAL A 643 -6.38 26.54 2.45
N ALA A 644 -5.79 26.64 3.64
CA ALA A 644 -5.48 27.94 4.23
C ALA A 644 -4.45 28.71 3.39
N VAL A 645 -3.42 28.05 2.86
CA VAL A 645 -2.42 28.65 1.98
C VAL A 645 -3.05 29.10 0.65
N ASP A 646 -3.96 28.31 0.07
CA ASP A 646 -4.70 28.69 -1.14
C ASP A 646 -5.53 29.97 -0.92
N GLU A 647 -6.26 30.05 0.20
CA GLU A 647 -7.03 31.26 0.53
C GLU A 647 -6.12 32.46 0.85
N PHE A 648 -4.95 32.24 1.45
CA PHE A 648 -3.96 33.30 1.68
C PHE A 648 -3.37 33.83 0.37
N LEU A 649 -3.17 32.98 -0.64
CA LEU A 649 -2.76 33.40 -1.98
C LEU A 649 -3.81 34.34 -2.62
N ILE A 650 -5.10 33.99 -2.51
CA ILE A 650 -6.20 34.83 -2.99
C ILE A 650 -6.23 36.16 -2.22
N PHE A 651 -6.17 36.09 -0.89
CA PHE A 651 -6.16 37.27 -0.03
C PHE A 651 -4.96 38.19 -0.33
N SER A 652 -3.76 37.63 -0.56
CA SER A 652 -2.55 38.42 -0.88
C SER A 652 -2.71 39.28 -2.12
N THR A 653 -3.40 38.74 -3.13
CA THR A 653 -3.70 39.44 -4.39
C THR A 653 -4.74 40.53 -4.15
N ARG A 654 -5.83 40.21 -3.43
CA ARG A 654 -6.88 41.17 -3.11
C ARG A 654 -6.40 42.32 -2.22
N TYR A 655 -5.50 42.05 -1.28
CA TYR A 655 -4.90 43.08 -0.43
C TYR A 655 -4.07 44.04 -1.27
N LYS A 656 -3.25 43.52 -2.20
CA LYS A 656 -2.51 44.34 -3.17
C LYS A 656 -3.44 45.20 -4.03
N ASP A 657 -4.52 44.61 -4.56
CA ASP A 657 -5.50 45.33 -5.38
C ASP A 657 -6.19 46.45 -4.59
N ALA A 658 -6.49 46.21 -3.31
CA ALA A 658 -7.03 47.22 -2.42
C ALA A 658 -6.03 48.37 -2.18
N THR A 659 -4.76 48.06 -1.96
CA THR A 659 -3.70 49.08 -1.85
C THR A 659 -3.49 49.84 -3.15
N MET A 660 -3.61 49.18 -4.31
CA MET A 660 -3.55 49.84 -5.61
C MET A 660 -4.74 50.80 -5.79
N ALA A 661 -5.94 50.42 -5.37
CA ALA A 661 -7.09 51.32 -5.38
C ALA A 661 -6.92 52.52 -4.43
N LEU A 662 -6.29 52.31 -3.27
CA LEU A 662 -5.93 53.38 -2.34
C LEU A 662 -4.96 54.38 -2.99
N LYS A 663 -3.89 53.87 -3.63
CA LYS A 663 -2.95 54.68 -4.41
C LYS A 663 -3.66 55.54 -5.46
N MET A 664 -4.46 54.92 -6.33
CA MET A 664 -5.11 55.63 -7.44
C MET A 664 -5.98 56.78 -6.93
N LYS A 665 -6.80 56.54 -5.89
CA LYS A 665 -7.67 57.57 -5.32
C LYS A 665 -6.88 58.71 -4.65
N HIS A 666 -5.75 58.42 -4.00
CA HIS A 666 -4.91 59.45 -3.39
C HIS A 666 -4.26 60.36 -4.45
N PHE A 667 -3.72 59.81 -5.53
CA PHE A 667 -3.13 60.61 -6.60
C PHE A 667 -4.18 61.35 -7.46
N GLU A 668 -5.44 60.90 -7.47
CA GLU A 668 -6.57 61.67 -8.03
C GLU A 668 -6.91 62.90 -7.17
N ASN A 669 -6.99 62.71 -5.84
CA ASN A 669 -7.22 63.81 -4.90
C ASN A 669 -6.56 63.52 -3.54
N ARG A 670 -5.47 64.24 -3.25
CA ARG A 670 -4.68 64.04 -2.03
C ARG A 670 -5.44 64.38 -0.75
N GLU A 671 -6.47 65.24 -0.83
CA GLU A 671 -7.29 65.61 0.33
C GLU A 671 -8.13 64.44 0.87
N LEU A 672 -8.39 63.42 0.04
CA LEU A 672 -9.17 62.24 0.44
C LEU A 672 -8.47 61.39 1.51
N PHE A 673 -7.14 61.43 1.57
CA PHE A 673 -6.35 60.61 2.50
C PHE A 673 -5.24 61.44 3.17
N PRO A 674 -5.57 62.26 4.19
CA PRO A 674 -4.59 63.10 4.88
C PRO A 674 -3.48 62.33 5.61
N LYS A 675 -3.71 61.04 5.90
CA LYS A 675 -2.76 60.15 6.58
C LYS A 675 -2.22 59.05 5.65
N PHE A 676 -2.22 59.30 4.34
CA PHE A 676 -1.83 58.32 3.32
C PHE A 676 -0.45 57.69 3.54
N THR A 677 0.59 58.51 3.76
CA THR A 677 1.96 58.03 3.99
C THR A 677 2.02 57.11 5.21
N ALA A 678 1.44 57.52 6.35
CA ALA A 678 1.38 56.71 7.56
C ALA A 678 0.63 55.38 7.33
N THR A 679 -0.50 55.41 6.63
CA THR A 679 -1.25 54.20 6.27
C THR A 679 -0.42 53.26 5.39
N LEU A 680 0.27 53.76 4.36
CA LEU A 680 1.12 52.93 3.50
C LEU A 680 2.33 52.35 4.24
N ILE A 681 2.92 53.08 5.19
CA ILE A 681 3.95 52.56 6.09
C ILE A 681 3.40 51.39 6.91
N GLY A 682 2.19 51.52 7.47
CA GLY A 682 1.51 50.41 8.15
C GLY A 682 1.29 49.20 7.24
N VAL A 683 0.84 49.42 6.00
CA VAL A 683 0.63 48.35 5.01
C VAL A 683 1.93 47.62 4.67
N VAL A 684 3.03 48.33 4.40
CA VAL A 684 4.31 47.70 4.03
C VAL A 684 4.93 46.94 5.19
N ASN A 685 4.84 47.48 6.42
CA ASN A 685 5.28 46.79 7.63
C ASN A 685 4.44 45.52 7.87
N ASN A 686 3.11 45.58 7.68
CA ASN A 686 2.24 44.41 7.77
C ASN A 686 2.60 43.32 6.75
N LEU A 687 2.86 43.70 5.49
CA LEU A 687 3.28 42.76 4.43
C LEU A 687 4.59 42.05 4.79
N ASP A 688 5.51 42.75 5.42
CA ASP A 688 6.78 42.21 5.86
C ASP A 688 6.62 41.27 7.07
N ILE A 689 5.77 41.62 8.04
CA ILE A 689 5.38 40.71 9.14
C ILE A 689 4.70 39.46 8.58
N CYS A 690 3.80 39.61 7.59
CA CYS A 690 3.16 38.47 6.92
C CYS A 690 4.20 37.57 6.22
N ASN A 691 5.22 38.14 5.59
CA ASN A 691 6.30 37.37 4.98
C ASN A 691 7.11 36.60 6.04
N GLU A 692 7.47 37.23 7.16
CA GLU A 692 8.16 36.54 8.28
C GLU A 692 7.30 35.45 8.93
N SER A 693 6.02 35.69 9.12
CA SER A 693 5.08 34.69 9.67
C SER A 693 4.88 33.53 8.69
N THR A 694 4.90 33.80 7.39
CA THR A 694 4.89 32.76 6.36
C THR A 694 6.17 31.92 6.41
N ASP A 695 7.34 32.52 6.65
CA ASP A 695 8.60 31.78 6.87
C ASP A 695 8.53 30.88 8.13
N LYS A 696 7.92 31.35 9.21
CA LYS A 696 7.70 30.55 10.42
C LYS A 696 6.78 29.37 10.15
N LEU A 697 5.68 29.60 9.42
CA LEU A 697 4.74 28.56 9.01
C LEU A 697 5.43 27.50 8.12
N GLU A 698 6.25 27.93 7.16
CA GLU A 698 7.04 27.04 6.32
C GLU A 698 7.98 26.15 7.15
N LYS A 699 8.73 26.74 8.09
CA LYS A 699 9.62 25.99 8.99
C LYS A 699 8.84 24.98 9.84
N HIS A 700 7.69 25.38 10.38
CA HIS A 700 6.84 24.50 11.17
C HIS A 700 6.32 23.31 10.34
N ILE A 701 5.84 23.57 9.12
CA ILE A 701 5.41 22.52 8.17
C ILE A 701 6.57 21.59 7.83
N ARG A 702 7.77 22.15 7.59
CA ARG A 702 8.95 21.34 7.28
C ARG A 702 9.29 20.37 8.41
N LEU A 703 9.33 20.85 9.65
CA LEU A 703 9.67 20.06 10.85
C LEU A 703 8.57 19.06 11.23
N THR A 704 7.29 19.42 11.07
CA THR A 704 6.17 18.60 11.56
C THR A 704 5.76 17.49 10.58
N MET A 705 6.03 17.68 9.29
CA MET A 705 5.65 16.72 8.22
C MET A 705 6.83 15.87 7.74
N GLU A 706 7.92 15.75 8.53
CA GLU A 706 9.11 14.96 8.20
C GLU A 706 9.02 13.46 8.52
N SER A 707 7.86 12.96 8.97
CA SER A 707 7.75 11.59 9.49
C SER A 707 7.49 10.45 8.49
N ASP A 708 7.46 10.69 7.18
CA ASP A 708 7.06 9.63 6.21
C ASP A 708 8.09 9.28 5.11
N MET A 709 9.29 9.89 5.07
CA MET A 709 10.26 9.63 3.99
C MET A 709 11.73 9.48 4.44
N SER A 710 11.98 8.60 5.40
CA SER A 710 13.31 7.98 5.62
C SER A 710 13.07 6.57 6.17
N THR A 711 13.47 5.45 5.56
CA THR A 711 14.65 5.11 4.78
C THR A 711 14.28 3.97 3.81
N VAL A 712 14.72 4.06 2.56
CA VAL A 712 14.88 2.89 1.70
C VAL A 712 16.32 2.45 1.94
N ASP A 713 16.52 1.52 2.87
CA ASP A 713 17.70 0.66 2.89
C ASP A 713 17.36 -0.69 3.50
N ASP A 714 18.09 -1.70 3.06
CA ASP A 714 17.84 -3.15 3.06
C ASP A 714 17.21 -3.84 4.29
N GLY A 715 16.45 -4.91 3.99
CA GLY A 715 16.44 -6.15 4.79
C GLY A 715 15.23 -6.39 5.70
N ASP A 716 14.40 -7.38 5.31
CA ASP A 716 13.51 -8.21 6.13
C ASP A 716 13.05 -7.69 7.51
N ALA A 717 11.86 -7.06 7.53
CA ALA A 717 10.90 -7.21 8.62
C ALA A 717 9.50 -6.80 8.15
N ILE A 718 8.54 -7.73 8.20
CA ILE A 718 7.11 -7.46 8.00
C ILE A 718 6.62 -6.68 9.23
N SER A 719 6.76 -5.35 9.18
CA SER A 719 6.03 -4.41 10.03
C SER A 719 4.82 -3.89 9.23
N PRO A 720 3.64 -3.68 9.84
CA PRO A 720 2.45 -3.32 9.10
C PRO A 720 2.66 -1.95 8.46
N ARG A 721 2.84 -1.93 7.14
CA ARG A 721 2.81 -0.72 6.31
C ARG A 721 1.56 0.07 6.67
N SER A 722 1.77 1.22 7.31
CA SER A 722 0.71 2.20 7.58
C SER A 722 0.06 2.60 6.25
N VAL A 723 -1.26 2.75 6.30
CA VAL A 723 -2.16 3.02 5.17
C VAL A 723 -2.13 4.53 4.81
N THR A 724 -0.96 5.16 4.93
CA THR A 724 -0.77 6.63 4.92
C THR A 724 -0.94 7.29 3.55
N SER A 725 -1.02 6.53 2.45
CA SER A 725 -1.02 7.12 1.10
C SER A 725 -2.39 7.57 0.56
N SER A 726 -3.49 7.41 1.30
CA SER A 726 -4.84 7.65 0.72
C SER A 726 -5.42 9.05 1.00
N PHE A 727 -4.79 9.84 1.88
CA PHE A 727 -5.33 11.14 2.36
C PHE A 727 -4.33 12.31 2.32
N GLY A 728 -3.06 12.08 2.01
CA GLY A 728 -2.00 13.10 2.12
C GLY A 728 -1.94 14.07 0.92
N VAL A 729 -1.87 15.36 1.21
CA VAL A 729 -1.39 16.38 0.25
C VAL A 729 0.12 16.24 0.13
N ASN A 730 0.67 16.39 -1.07
CA ASN A 730 2.12 16.35 -1.26
C ASN A 730 2.77 17.54 -0.53
N ARG A 731 3.63 17.26 0.46
CA ARG A 731 4.37 18.28 1.21
C ARG A 731 5.13 19.24 0.29
N GLN A 732 5.67 18.76 -0.82
CA GLN A 732 6.38 19.60 -1.79
C GLN A 732 5.43 20.61 -2.46
N GLU A 733 4.18 20.22 -2.71
CA GLU A 733 3.18 21.09 -3.31
C GLU A 733 2.79 22.22 -2.35
N ILE A 734 2.57 21.92 -1.07
CA ILE A 734 2.29 22.94 -0.03
C ILE A 734 3.48 23.91 0.06
N ILE A 735 4.71 23.41 0.07
CA ILE A 735 5.91 24.25 0.11
C ILE A 735 5.99 25.16 -1.12
N GLN A 736 5.71 24.64 -2.32
CA GLN A 736 5.68 25.45 -3.54
C GLN A 736 4.62 26.56 -3.47
N LYS A 737 3.43 26.27 -2.94
CA LYS A 737 2.38 27.27 -2.72
C LYS A 737 2.81 28.33 -1.69
N ILE A 738 3.51 27.94 -0.63
CA ILE A 738 4.09 28.85 0.36
C ILE A 738 5.18 29.74 -0.26
N ASP A 739 6.05 29.18 -1.09
CA ASP A 739 7.06 29.95 -1.82
C ASP A 739 6.40 30.98 -2.76
N GLN A 740 5.31 30.58 -3.42
CA GLN A 740 4.50 31.50 -4.23
C GLN A 740 3.85 32.59 -3.37
N LEU A 741 3.36 32.26 -2.18
CA LEU A 741 2.77 33.22 -1.26
C LEU A 741 3.80 34.24 -0.77
N LYS A 742 5.01 33.78 -0.40
CA LYS A 742 6.15 34.64 -0.06
C LYS A 742 6.53 35.57 -1.20
N LYS A 743 6.55 35.05 -2.44
CA LYS A 743 6.78 35.86 -3.63
C LYS A 743 5.70 36.95 -3.78
N ASN A 744 4.43 36.61 -3.58
CA ASN A 744 3.33 37.57 -3.63
C ASN A 744 3.49 38.67 -2.56
N TRP A 745 3.83 38.32 -1.32
CA TRP A 745 4.09 39.30 -0.25
C TRP A 745 5.22 40.27 -0.61
N LYS A 746 6.34 39.75 -1.11
CA LYS A 746 7.48 40.56 -1.54
C LYS A 746 7.12 41.49 -2.70
N LEU A 747 6.42 40.98 -3.72
CA LEU A 747 5.98 41.81 -4.85
C LEU A 747 5.00 42.91 -4.42
N SER A 748 4.09 42.62 -3.48
CA SER A 748 3.19 43.62 -2.91
C SER A 748 3.97 44.66 -2.09
N MET A 749 4.93 44.23 -1.28
CA MET A 749 5.78 45.12 -0.49
C MET A 749 6.54 46.09 -1.40
N GLN A 750 7.15 45.59 -2.46
CA GLN A 750 7.84 46.39 -3.48
C GLN A 750 6.91 47.40 -4.16
N PHE A 751 5.69 47.00 -4.49
CA PHE A 751 4.69 47.92 -5.03
C PHE A 751 4.37 49.06 -4.06
N VAL A 752 4.26 48.78 -2.75
CA VAL A 752 4.01 49.81 -1.74
C VAL A 752 5.22 50.72 -1.54
N ILE A 753 6.44 50.17 -1.48
CA ILE A 753 7.69 50.96 -1.43
C ILE A 753 7.78 51.90 -2.64
N SER A 754 7.52 51.39 -3.85
CA SER A 754 7.48 52.21 -5.06
C SER A 754 6.40 53.29 -4.98
N THR A 755 5.29 53.04 -4.29
CA THR A 755 4.22 54.03 -4.14
C THR A 755 4.59 55.14 -3.17
N LEU A 756 5.27 54.82 -2.07
CA LEU A 756 5.87 55.81 -1.18
C LEU A 756 6.93 56.66 -1.91
N LEU A 757 7.74 56.02 -2.77
CA LEU A 757 8.71 56.70 -3.62
C LEU A 757 8.02 57.65 -4.62
N ASP A 758 6.94 57.20 -5.27
CA ASP A 758 6.18 58.03 -6.22
C ASP A 758 5.61 59.28 -5.54
N GLU A 759 5.15 59.16 -4.29
CA GLU A 759 4.59 60.28 -3.51
C GLU A 759 5.61 61.40 -3.32
N ILE A 760 6.79 61.06 -2.78
CA ILE A 760 7.87 62.05 -2.60
C ILE A 760 8.40 62.57 -3.93
N CYS A 761 8.54 61.70 -4.95
CA CYS A 761 9.04 62.10 -6.26
C CYS A 761 8.14 63.13 -6.92
N GLU A 762 6.82 62.97 -6.84
CA GLU A 762 5.86 63.93 -7.40
C GLU A 762 6.03 65.34 -6.78
N ASP A 763 6.37 65.40 -5.50
CA ASP A 763 6.57 66.67 -4.78
C ASP A 763 7.88 67.37 -5.17
N VAL A 764 8.94 66.60 -5.43
CA VAL A 764 10.24 67.15 -5.83
C VAL A 764 10.41 67.25 -7.35
N GLN A 765 9.52 66.67 -8.17
CA GLN A 765 9.70 66.53 -9.61
C GLN A 765 9.96 67.87 -10.32
N LYS A 766 9.24 68.93 -9.92
CA LYS A 766 9.41 70.28 -10.50
C LYS A 766 10.83 70.83 -10.28
N HIS A 767 11.48 70.47 -9.18
CA HIS A 767 12.84 70.89 -8.86
C HIS A 767 13.87 69.95 -9.50
N LEU A 768 13.57 68.64 -9.58
CA LEU A 768 14.38 67.67 -10.33
C LEU A 768 14.47 68.04 -11.82
N ASP A 769 13.37 68.49 -12.42
CA ASP A 769 13.31 68.97 -13.81
C ASP A 769 14.15 70.25 -14.02
N LEU A 770 14.59 70.94 -12.97
CA LEU A 770 15.44 72.13 -13.09
C LEU A 770 16.93 71.80 -13.00
N LEU A 771 17.30 70.59 -12.57
CA LEU A 771 18.69 70.12 -12.53
C LEU A 771 19.31 70.14 -13.92
N MET A 772 20.56 70.57 -14.05
CA MET A 772 21.23 70.70 -15.36
C MET A 772 20.42 71.61 -16.33
N THR A 773 19.89 72.75 -15.86
CA THR A 773 19.41 73.87 -16.70
C THR A 773 20.32 75.09 -16.56
N ASP A 774 20.07 76.15 -17.34
CA ASP A 774 20.64 77.48 -17.11
C ASP A 774 20.25 78.06 -15.73
N LYS A 775 19.06 77.72 -15.19
CA LYS A 775 18.66 78.12 -13.83
C LYS A 775 19.52 77.42 -12.78
N TRP A 776 19.80 76.12 -12.96
CA TRP A 776 20.70 75.35 -12.08
C TRP A 776 22.12 75.90 -12.06
N LEU A 777 22.63 76.38 -13.22
CA LEU A 777 23.98 76.95 -13.32
C LEU A 777 24.12 78.33 -12.65
N ARG A 778 23.03 79.10 -12.55
CA ARG A 778 23.04 80.46 -12.01
C ARG A 778 22.75 80.48 -10.51
N TYR A 779 23.52 81.26 -9.77
CA TYR A 779 23.23 81.58 -8.37
C TYR A 779 22.13 82.67 -8.28
N PRO A 780 21.16 82.59 -7.35
CA PRO A 780 20.94 81.54 -6.33
C PRO A 780 19.99 80.41 -6.78
N GLY A 781 19.49 80.44 -8.01
CA GLY A 781 18.42 79.55 -8.48
C GLY A 781 18.73 78.06 -8.33
N GLY A 782 19.95 77.62 -8.68
CA GLY A 782 20.35 76.22 -8.53
C GLY A 782 20.51 75.74 -7.10
N THR A 783 20.87 76.62 -6.15
CA THR A 783 20.99 76.30 -4.71
C THR A 783 19.64 76.13 -4.07
N GLU A 784 18.70 77.01 -4.42
CA GLU A 784 17.35 76.96 -3.88
C GLU A 784 16.64 75.65 -4.27
N ASP A 785 16.72 75.23 -5.54
CA ASP A 785 16.06 74.00 -6.00
C ASP A 785 16.64 72.73 -5.34
N ARG A 786 17.97 72.64 -5.17
CA ARG A 786 18.61 71.53 -4.43
C ARG A 786 18.19 71.53 -2.98
N ASP A 787 18.24 72.67 -2.32
CA ASP A 787 17.97 72.76 -0.89
C ASP A 787 16.49 72.43 -0.60
N VAL A 788 15.56 72.81 -1.50
CA VAL A 788 14.15 72.36 -1.42
C VAL A 788 14.05 70.84 -1.53
N ILE A 789 14.72 70.21 -2.52
CA ILE A 789 14.75 68.74 -2.64
C ILE A 789 15.25 68.11 -1.32
N CYS A 790 16.35 68.60 -0.77
CA CYS A 790 16.92 68.10 0.48
C CYS A 790 15.95 68.26 1.66
N MET A 791 15.30 69.41 1.81
CA MET A 791 14.35 69.67 2.89
C MET A 791 13.12 68.77 2.79
N THR A 792 12.54 68.63 1.60
CA THR A 792 11.40 67.72 1.38
C THR A 792 11.76 66.28 1.74
N ILE A 793 12.96 65.81 1.37
CA ILE A 793 13.44 64.46 1.74
C ILE A 793 13.59 64.32 3.26
N ILE A 794 14.09 65.35 3.94
CA ILE A 794 14.22 65.34 5.41
C ILE A 794 12.84 65.28 6.08
N ASP A 795 11.87 66.04 5.56
CA ASP A 795 10.50 66.09 6.09
C ASP A 795 9.82 64.71 5.96
N TYR A 796 9.85 64.09 4.77
CA TYR A 796 9.32 62.73 4.58
C TYR A 796 10.06 61.67 5.40
N ASN A 797 11.37 61.84 5.63
CA ASN A 797 12.12 60.91 6.46
C ASN A 797 11.67 60.89 7.94
N TYR A 798 11.03 61.97 8.43
CA TYR A 798 10.40 61.95 9.74
C TYR A 798 9.32 60.85 9.82
N ASP A 799 8.44 60.78 8.82
CA ASP A 799 7.41 59.74 8.75
C ASP A 799 8.02 58.36 8.45
N TYR A 800 9.02 58.28 7.56
CA TYR A 800 9.73 57.04 7.25
C TYR A 800 10.50 56.45 8.44
N SER A 801 10.66 57.18 9.55
CA SER A 801 11.21 56.63 10.79
C SER A 801 10.35 55.50 11.37
N HIS A 802 9.05 55.47 11.04
CA HIS A 802 8.09 54.43 11.44
C HIS A 802 8.10 53.19 10.53
N LEU A 803 8.95 53.16 9.49
CA LEU A 803 9.22 51.95 8.70
C LEU A 803 10.19 51.02 9.42
N ARG A 804 10.04 49.70 9.20
CA ARG A 804 11.06 48.74 9.64
C ARG A 804 12.42 49.04 8.99
N PRO A 805 13.55 48.78 9.67
CA PRO A 805 14.86 49.31 9.26
C PRO A 805 15.33 48.94 7.85
N HIS A 806 15.13 47.68 7.42
CA HIS A 806 15.52 47.23 6.08
C HIS A 806 14.63 47.81 4.98
N ILE A 807 13.34 48.00 5.27
CA ILE A 807 12.40 48.65 4.34
C ILE A 807 12.76 50.12 4.19
N ARG A 808 13.02 50.81 5.30
CA ARG A 808 13.49 52.19 5.31
C ARG A 808 14.78 52.35 4.53
N PHE A 809 15.77 51.48 4.76
CA PHE A 809 17.03 51.49 4.01
C PHE A 809 16.77 51.38 2.51
N THR A 810 15.95 50.40 2.10
CA THR A 810 15.61 50.17 0.68
C THR A 810 14.96 51.41 0.07
N LEU A 811 14.01 52.04 0.77
CA LEU A 811 13.32 53.24 0.28
C LEU A 811 14.27 54.43 0.11
N ILE A 812 15.13 54.69 1.10
CA ILE A 812 16.10 55.79 1.06
C ILE A 812 17.17 55.56 -0.01
N GLU A 813 17.59 54.31 -0.20
CA GLU A 813 18.49 53.92 -1.27
C GLU A 813 17.87 54.17 -2.65
N GLU A 814 16.64 53.69 -2.92
CA GLU A 814 15.94 53.94 -4.21
C GLU A 814 15.71 55.45 -4.46
N LEU A 815 15.50 56.23 -3.40
CA LEU A 815 15.42 57.69 -3.51
C LEU A 815 16.77 58.31 -3.94
N LEU A 816 17.89 57.78 -3.45
CA LEU A 816 19.22 58.18 -3.92
C LEU A 816 19.43 57.82 -5.40
N TYR A 817 19.04 56.61 -5.81
CA TYR A 817 19.05 56.19 -7.23
C TYR A 817 18.29 57.17 -8.11
N LYS A 818 17.10 57.59 -7.66
CA LYS A 818 16.27 58.55 -8.39
C LYS A 818 16.93 59.92 -8.50
N VAL A 819 17.41 60.48 -7.39
CA VAL A 819 18.04 61.82 -7.37
C VAL A 819 19.29 61.85 -8.26
N VAL A 820 20.21 60.89 -8.12
CA VAL A 820 21.43 60.82 -8.95
C VAL A 820 21.10 60.51 -10.41
N GLY A 821 20.12 59.63 -10.64
CA GLY A 821 19.64 59.28 -11.97
C GLY A 821 19.12 60.48 -12.76
N GLU A 822 18.39 61.41 -12.12
CA GLU A 822 17.90 62.62 -12.79
C GLU A 822 19.02 63.53 -13.30
N TYR A 823 20.16 63.63 -12.60
CA TYR A 823 21.34 64.34 -13.14
C TYR A 823 21.85 63.69 -14.41
N ILE A 824 21.98 62.36 -14.41
CA ILE A 824 22.48 61.58 -15.55
C ILE A 824 21.51 61.68 -16.74
N ILE A 825 20.20 61.54 -16.48
CA ILE A 825 19.14 61.69 -17.48
C ILE A 825 19.16 63.11 -18.07
N ALA A 826 19.34 64.13 -17.23
CA ALA A 826 19.40 65.51 -17.70
C ALA A 826 20.65 65.79 -18.54
N ILE A 827 21.81 65.22 -18.21
CA ILE A 827 23.03 65.28 -19.02
C ILE A 827 22.82 64.65 -20.39
N ASP A 828 22.27 63.43 -20.46
CA ASP A 828 22.04 62.72 -21.72
C ASP A 828 20.96 63.39 -22.58
N GLY A 829 19.84 63.76 -21.95
CA GLY A 829 18.65 64.25 -22.64
C GLY A 829 18.76 65.69 -23.15
N ARG A 830 19.48 66.57 -22.44
CA ARG A 830 19.50 68.01 -22.76
C ARG A 830 20.65 68.43 -23.65
N ARG A 831 21.74 67.65 -23.69
CA ARG A 831 22.94 67.93 -24.50
C ARG A 831 23.40 69.39 -24.34
N LEU A 832 23.44 69.86 -23.09
CA LEU A 832 23.84 71.23 -22.76
C LEU A 832 25.19 71.54 -23.39
N THR A 833 25.40 72.74 -23.89
CA THR A 833 26.70 73.20 -24.42
C THR A 833 27.08 74.47 -23.69
N TYR A 834 28.23 74.48 -23.02
CA TYR A 834 28.74 75.69 -22.38
C TYR A 834 29.42 76.59 -23.43
N GLY A 835 29.28 77.91 -23.32
CA GLY A 835 29.84 78.85 -24.29
C GLY A 835 31.29 79.27 -23.97
N THR A 836 31.77 79.01 -22.76
CA THR A 836 33.12 79.38 -22.30
C THR A 836 33.64 78.37 -21.27
N TYR A 837 34.97 78.27 -21.14
CA TYR A 837 35.61 77.49 -20.09
C TYR A 837 35.12 77.91 -18.68
N ALA A 838 34.90 79.20 -18.44
CA ALA A 838 34.41 79.69 -17.16
C ALA A 838 33.02 79.10 -16.80
N GLN A 839 32.09 79.04 -17.77
CA GLN A 839 30.77 78.43 -17.56
C GLN A 839 30.87 76.92 -17.29
N ARG A 840 31.77 76.23 -18.00
CA ARG A 840 32.03 74.81 -17.81
C ARG A 840 32.67 74.51 -16.45
N GLN A 841 33.63 75.31 -16.02
CA GLN A 841 34.23 75.24 -14.68
C GLN A 841 33.19 75.48 -13.59
N MET A 842 32.27 76.45 -13.79
CA MET A 842 31.15 76.68 -12.87
C MET A 842 30.22 75.46 -12.80
N ALA A 843 29.88 74.83 -13.93
CA ALA A 843 29.05 73.64 -13.96
C ALA A 843 29.73 72.44 -13.26
N ALA A 844 31.04 72.26 -13.48
CA ALA A 844 31.81 71.21 -12.81
C ALA A 844 31.89 71.44 -11.30
N ALA A 845 32.18 72.66 -10.86
CA ALA A 845 32.16 73.02 -9.44
C ALA A 845 30.79 72.78 -8.81
N ARG A 846 29.72 73.12 -9.54
CA ARG A 846 28.35 72.92 -9.09
C ARG A 846 27.97 71.45 -8.92
N LEU A 847 28.31 70.64 -9.91
CA LEU A 847 28.04 69.20 -9.89
C LEU A 847 28.77 68.51 -8.72
N ARG A 848 30.01 68.93 -8.40
CA ARG A 848 30.74 68.45 -7.22
C ARG A 848 30.09 68.89 -5.91
N GLU A 849 29.64 70.15 -5.84
CA GLU A 849 28.96 70.70 -4.66
C GLU A 849 27.65 69.94 -4.36
N ASP A 850 26.80 69.77 -5.37
CA ASP A 850 25.51 69.08 -5.22
C ASP A 850 25.71 67.60 -4.85
N ALA A 851 26.68 66.93 -5.47
CA ALA A 851 27.04 65.55 -5.13
C ALA A 851 27.52 65.41 -3.67
N SER A 852 28.32 66.36 -3.17
CA SER A 852 28.77 66.37 -1.78
C SER A 852 27.60 66.56 -0.80
N HIS A 853 26.65 67.45 -1.10
CA HIS A 853 25.48 67.68 -0.25
C HIS A 853 24.57 66.45 -0.18
N TYR A 854 24.28 65.82 -1.33
CA TYR A 854 23.50 64.58 -1.32
C TYR A 854 24.24 63.46 -0.60
N LYS A 855 25.56 63.34 -0.78
CA LYS A 855 26.37 62.35 -0.04
C LYS A 855 26.23 62.54 1.47
N GLU A 856 26.38 63.76 1.97
CA GLU A 856 26.22 64.06 3.40
C GLU A 856 24.79 63.78 3.90
N LEU A 857 23.77 64.22 3.14
CA LEU A 857 22.37 63.99 3.46
C LEU A 857 22.07 62.49 3.58
N PHE A 858 22.32 61.71 2.53
CA PHE A 858 21.94 60.30 2.50
C PHE A 858 22.78 59.44 3.45
N CYS A 859 24.06 59.78 3.69
CA CYS A 859 24.85 59.14 4.77
C CYS A 859 24.20 59.37 6.14
N ARG A 860 23.72 60.59 6.42
CA ARG A 860 23.01 60.90 7.67
C ARG A 860 21.68 60.16 7.78
N LEU A 861 20.92 60.02 6.69
CA LEU A 861 19.63 59.32 6.69
C LEU A 861 19.78 57.80 6.87
N LEU A 862 20.88 57.21 6.39
CA LEU A 862 21.16 55.76 6.45
C LEU A 862 21.93 55.32 7.71
N SER A 863 22.38 56.25 8.56
CA SER A 863 23.06 55.97 9.84
C SER A 863 24.25 55.00 9.75
N ARG A 864 25.10 55.11 8.72
CA ARG A 864 26.34 54.30 8.55
C ARG A 864 27.59 55.18 8.45
N GLU A 865 28.68 54.78 9.11
CA GLU A 865 29.99 55.46 9.11
C GLU A 865 31.02 54.89 8.09
N GLU A 866 30.76 53.76 7.42
CA GLU A 866 31.75 53.12 6.53
C GLU A 866 31.33 53.08 5.05
N ASN A 867 32.30 53.40 4.18
CA ASN A 867 32.29 53.43 2.71
C ASN A 867 31.30 52.48 2.03
N ILE A 868 30.06 52.92 1.85
CA ILE A 868 29.25 52.51 0.71
C ILE A 868 29.82 53.31 -0.47
N PRO A 869 30.33 52.68 -1.55
CA PRO A 869 30.71 53.38 -2.77
C PRO A 869 29.50 54.16 -3.27
N MET A 870 29.43 55.44 -2.94
CA MET A 870 28.17 56.15 -3.12
C MET A 870 27.96 56.39 -4.61
N MET A 871 26.72 56.12 -5.03
CA MET A 871 26.20 56.47 -6.34
C MET A 871 26.51 57.93 -6.71
N THR A 872 26.56 58.82 -5.70
CA THR A 872 26.91 60.23 -5.86
C THR A 872 28.31 60.45 -6.44
N ASP A 873 29.27 59.52 -6.26
CA ASP A 873 30.65 59.65 -6.72
C ASP A 873 30.78 59.65 -8.26
N VAL A 874 29.72 59.24 -8.99
CA VAL A 874 29.66 59.36 -10.45
C VAL A 874 29.63 60.82 -10.90
N LEU A 875 28.97 61.70 -10.14
CA LEU A 875 28.77 63.10 -10.51
C LEU A 875 30.08 63.90 -10.44
N PRO A 876 30.93 63.79 -9.38
CA PRO A 876 32.28 64.36 -9.40
C PRO A 876 33.15 63.82 -10.52
N ALA A 877 33.05 62.53 -10.88
CA ALA A 877 33.82 61.96 -11.98
C ALA A 877 33.39 62.53 -13.35
N MET A 878 32.09 62.79 -13.54
CA MET A 878 31.59 63.54 -14.71
C MET A 878 32.06 65.00 -14.69
N ALA A 879 32.16 65.61 -13.51
CA ALA A 879 32.67 66.97 -13.35
C ALA A 879 34.15 67.11 -13.75
N GLU A 880 34.98 66.08 -13.57
CA GLU A 880 36.38 66.11 -14.03
C GLU A 880 36.51 66.24 -15.56
N ILE A 881 35.66 65.54 -16.32
CA ILE A 881 35.59 65.65 -17.79
C ILE A 881 35.21 67.09 -18.20
N LEU A 882 34.29 67.70 -17.46
CA LEU A 882 33.89 69.08 -17.66
C LEU A 882 35.01 70.05 -17.25
N ASP A 883 35.68 69.92 -16.11
CA ASP A 883 36.66 70.90 -15.63
C ASP A 883 38.02 70.88 -16.37
N LEU A 884 38.30 69.79 -17.11
CA LEU A 884 39.58 69.57 -17.77
C LEU A 884 39.94 70.69 -18.77
N ARG A 885 40.98 71.47 -18.47
CA ARG A 885 41.45 72.58 -19.33
C ARG A 885 42.10 72.13 -20.63
N ASP A 886 42.95 71.11 -20.56
CA ASP A 886 43.73 70.66 -21.71
C ASP A 886 42.92 69.66 -22.54
N LYS A 887 42.55 70.07 -23.75
CA LYS A 887 41.83 69.22 -24.70
C LYS A 887 42.61 67.95 -25.08
N SER A 888 43.95 68.01 -25.08
CA SER A 888 44.79 66.85 -25.45
C SER A 888 44.69 65.69 -24.46
N LEU A 889 44.29 65.96 -23.22
CA LEU A 889 44.09 64.95 -22.17
C LEU A 889 42.67 64.40 -22.13
N LEU A 890 41.74 64.91 -22.95
CA LEU A 890 40.32 64.55 -22.90
C LEU A 890 40.09 63.06 -23.17
N THR A 891 40.78 62.47 -24.15
CA THR A 891 40.69 61.03 -24.45
C THR A 891 41.18 60.18 -23.28
N LEU A 892 42.23 60.63 -22.57
CA LEU A 892 42.77 59.92 -21.40
C LEU A 892 41.78 59.97 -20.22
N GLU A 893 41.25 61.14 -19.88
CA GLU A 893 40.29 61.29 -18.78
C GLU A 893 38.96 60.58 -19.08
N THR A 894 38.49 60.64 -20.33
CA THR A 894 37.31 59.87 -20.77
C THR A 894 37.55 58.37 -20.62
N SER A 895 38.73 57.87 -21.01
CA SER A 895 39.08 56.46 -20.85
C SER A 895 39.20 56.04 -19.37
N SER A 896 39.70 56.95 -18.52
CA SER A 896 39.75 56.76 -17.06
C SER A 896 38.35 56.66 -16.45
N PHE A 897 37.44 57.54 -16.88
CA PHE A 897 36.04 57.51 -16.48
C PHE A 897 35.35 56.19 -16.86
N VAL A 898 35.48 55.74 -18.12
CA VAL A 898 34.90 54.47 -18.57
C VAL A 898 35.53 53.28 -17.85
N ARG A 899 36.83 53.33 -17.54
CA ARG A 899 37.48 52.28 -16.73
C ARG A 899 36.88 52.19 -15.32
N LYS A 900 36.47 53.32 -14.73
CA LYS A 900 35.82 53.37 -13.41
C LYS A 900 34.34 53.01 -13.47
N TYR A 901 33.66 53.36 -14.56
CA TYR A 901 32.23 53.16 -14.80
C TYR A 901 32.01 52.49 -16.16
N PRO A 902 32.31 51.18 -16.28
CA PRO A 902 32.29 50.47 -17.57
C PRO A 902 30.89 50.30 -18.17
N ASP A 903 29.84 50.43 -17.36
CA ASP A 903 28.44 50.27 -17.78
C ASP A 903 27.82 51.55 -18.37
N VAL A 904 28.58 52.65 -18.42
CA VAL A 904 28.15 53.92 -19.04
C VAL A 904 27.79 53.71 -20.53
N HIS A 905 26.65 54.22 -20.95
CA HIS A 905 26.21 54.10 -22.34
C HIS A 905 26.88 55.16 -23.24
N MET A 906 27.15 54.78 -24.50
CA MET A 906 27.84 55.64 -25.48
C MET A 906 27.17 56.99 -25.70
N GLU A 907 25.83 57.03 -25.77
CA GLU A 907 25.10 58.29 -25.96
C GLU A 907 25.28 59.23 -24.77
N LEU A 908 25.19 58.73 -23.53
CA LEU A 908 25.43 59.51 -22.32
C LEU A 908 26.86 60.07 -22.28
N LEU A 909 27.87 59.23 -22.57
CA LEU A 909 29.27 59.65 -22.59
C LEU A 909 29.52 60.70 -23.67
N SER A 910 28.96 60.49 -24.87
CA SER A 910 29.04 61.46 -25.96
C SER A 910 28.34 62.78 -25.61
N SER A 911 27.18 62.73 -24.95
CA SER A 911 26.42 63.92 -24.53
C SER A 911 27.21 64.73 -23.49
N LEU A 912 27.85 64.07 -22.53
CA LEU A 912 28.71 64.71 -21.53
C LEU A 912 29.93 65.39 -22.16
N ILE A 913 30.61 64.71 -23.09
CA ILE A 913 31.79 65.28 -23.79
C ILE A 913 31.37 66.46 -24.69
N GLN A 914 30.23 66.31 -25.38
CA GLN A 914 29.68 67.35 -26.25
C GLN A 914 29.32 68.63 -25.46
N SER A 915 29.18 68.55 -24.13
CA SER A 915 28.90 69.74 -23.32
C SER A 915 30.02 70.77 -23.26
N ARG A 916 31.22 70.38 -23.68
CA ARG A 916 32.37 71.29 -23.75
C ARG A 916 32.31 72.20 -24.97
N GLU A 917 32.70 73.46 -24.79
CA GLU A 917 32.73 74.48 -25.85
C GLU A 917 33.74 74.16 -26.97
N ASP A 918 34.77 73.37 -26.66
CA ASP A 918 35.92 73.07 -27.51
C ASP A 918 35.79 71.74 -28.27
N VAL A 919 34.65 71.05 -28.17
CA VAL A 919 34.39 69.74 -28.80
C VAL A 919 33.08 69.77 -29.59
N ASN A 920 33.13 69.37 -30.85
CA ASN A 920 31.91 69.25 -31.66
C ASN A 920 31.27 67.86 -31.52
N GLY A 921 30.00 67.73 -31.91
CA GLY A 921 29.25 66.47 -31.72
C GLY A 921 29.82 65.24 -32.45
N LYS A 922 30.56 65.40 -33.56
CA LYS A 922 31.22 64.27 -34.24
C LYS A 922 32.48 63.83 -33.48
N GLU A 923 33.24 64.81 -33.00
CA GLU A 923 34.44 64.59 -32.19
C GLU A 923 34.08 63.94 -30.85
N ALA A 924 33.03 64.41 -30.18
CA ALA A 924 32.53 63.81 -28.94
C ALA A 924 32.13 62.34 -29.09
N LYS A 925 31.44 61.99 -30.20
CA LYS A 925 31.07 60.61 -30.50
C LYS A 925 32.29 59.73 -30.75
N SER A 926 33.27 60.22 -31.51
CA SER A 926 34.51 59.49 -31.78
C SER A 926 35.30 59.20 -30.50
N ILE A 927 35.44 60.20 -29.62
CA ILE A 927 36.14 60.04 -28.33
C ILE A 927 35.39 59.06 -27.42
N ALA A 928 34.06 59.15 -27.36
CA ALA A 928 33.23 58.23 -26.58
C ALA A 928 33.31 56.78 -27.09
N GLU A 929 33.26 56.59 -28.41
CA GLU A 929 33.37 55.27 -29.05
C GLU A 929 34.75 54.65 -28.78
N GLU A 930 35.83 55.40 -28.99
CA GLU A 930 37.20 54.96 -28.72
C GLU A 930 37.39 54.58 -27.23
N ALA A 931 36.92 55.41 -26.29
CA ALA A 931 37.02 55.14 -24.87
C ALA A 931 36.24 53.87 -24.45
N ILE A 932 35.06 53.64 -25.01
CA ILE A 932 34.26 52.43 -24.74
C ILE A 932 34.88 51.19 -25.38
N GLU A 933 35.41 51.28 -26.60
CA GLU A 933 36.09 50.17 -27.25
C GLU A 933 37.34 49.73 -26.48
N HIS A 934 38.13 50.68 -25.97
CA HIS A 934 39.28 50.40 -25.11
C HIS A 934 38.91 49.73 -23.78
N ALA A 935 37.68 49.94 -23.31
CA ALA A 935 37.17 49.36 -22.07
C ALA A 935 36.34 48.08 -22.27
N ARG A 936 36.11 47.61 -23.51
CA ARG A 936 35.31 46.39 -23.80
C ARG A 936 35.81 45.12 -23.10
N PHE A 937 37.07 45.09 -22.68
CA PHE A 937 37.70 43.94 -22.01
C PHE A 937 37.85 44.12 -20.49
N HIS A 938 37.35 45.22 -19.92
CA HIS A 938 37.35 45.44 -18.48
C HIS A 938 36.21 44.67 -17.79
N PRO A 939 36.36 44.29 -16.51
CA PRO A 939 35.28 43.68 -15.75
C PRO A 939 34.03 44.57 -15.77
N LYS A 940 32.84 43.96 -15.86
CA LYS A 940 31.57 44.68 -15.68
C LYS A 940 31.56 45.39 -14.32
N GLY A 941 30.94 46.56 -14.25
CA GLY A 941 30.92 47.37 -13.04
C GLY A 941 30.05 46.77 -11.94
N ASP A 942 30.03 47.45 -10.80
CA ASP A 942 29.21 47.09 -9.64
C ASP A 942 27.72 46.97 -10.02
N GLN A 943 26.99 46.04 -9.40
CA GLN A 943 25.56 45.82 -9.68
C GLN A 943 24.73 47.10 -9.47
N GLU A 944 25.14 47.94 -8.50
CA GLU A 944 24.51 49.22 -8.24
C GLU A 944 24.67 50.21 -9.40
N MET A 945 25.87 50.27 -10.00
CA MET A 945 26.16 51.16 -11.14
C MET A 945 25.52 50.64 -12.43
N VAL A 946 25.47 49.31 -12.63
CA VAL A 946 24.73 48.67 -13.72
C VAL A 946 23.25 49.09 -13.67
N LYS A 947 22.64 49.04 -12.48
CA LYS A 947 21.26 49.48 -12.27
C LYS A 947 21.10 50.98 -12.55
N LEU A 948 21.99 51.83 -12.04
CA LEU A 948 21.95 53.28 -12.24
C LEU A 948 22.01 53.68 -13.73
N PHE A 949 23.01 53.20 -14.46
CA PHE A 949 23.15 53.53 -15.89
C PHE A 949 22.02 52.90 -16.73
N GLY A 950 21.58 51.69 -16.37
CA GLY A 950 20.45 51.01 -17.01
C GLY A 950 19.13 51.78 -16.87
N LEU A 951 18.86 52.36 -15.69
CA LEU A 951 17.71 53.23 -15.42
C LEU A 951 17.68 54.48 -16.31
N CYS A 952 18.86 54.98 -16.70
CA CYS A 952 19.00 56.26 -17.41
C CYS A 952 18.94 56.12 -18.94
N ARG A 953 18.81 54.92 -19.51
CA ARG A 953 18.83 54.69 -20.97
C ARG A 953 17.54 55.17 -21.64
N LEU A 954 17.64 56.16 -22.55
CA LEU A 954 16.52 56.64 -23.38
C LEU A 954 15.94 55.50 -24.27
N GLY A 955 14.82 54.90 -23.84
CA GLY A 955 14.06 53.92 -24.65
C GLY A 955 13.52 52.70 -23.92
N GLY A 956 13.93 52.43 -22.68
CA GLY A 956 13.21 51.50 -21.79
C GLY A 956 11.99 52.19 -21.15
N ARG A 957 10.95 51.45 -20.78
CA ARG A 957 9.85 52.01 -19.95
C ARG A 957 10.49 52.76 -18.78
N ARG A 958 10.19 54.06 -18.63
CA ARG A 958 10.66 54.95 -17.55
C ARG A 958 10.04 54.54 -16.21
N ALA A 959 10.33 53.33 -15.77
CA ALA A 959 9.90 52.75 -14.51
C ALA A 959 11.12 52.00 -13.95
N LEU A 960 11.37 52.18 -12.65
CA LEU A 960 12.42 51.43 -11.95
C LEU A 960 12.26 49.93 -12.24
N PRO A 961 13.31 49.20 -12.70
CA PRO A 961 13.28 47.75 -12.77
C PRO A 961 12.85 47.19 -11.41
N ALA A 962 12.06 46.13 -11.43
CA ALA A 962 11.47 45.53 -10.24
C ALA A 962 12.51 45.36 -9.11
N LEU A 963 12.18 45.87 -7.92
CA LEU A 963 12.91 45.81 -6.64
C LEU A 963 13.34 44.39 -6.17
N GLU A 964 13.15 43.35 -6.99
CA GLU A 964 13.37 41.94 -6.67
C GLU A 964 14.86 41.59 -6.49
N GLU A 965 15.75 42.18 -7.31
CA GLU A 965 17.21 41.96 -7.17
C GLU A 965 17.82 42.69 -5.96
N THR A 966 17.45 43.95 -5.70
CA THR A 966 18.01 44.74 -4.59
C THR A 966 17.70 44.10 -3.23
N MET A 967 16.46 43.66 -3.02
CA MET A 967 16.05 43.01 -1.77
C MET A 967 16.73 41.65 -1.57
N GLN A 968 16.86 40.83 -2.63
CA GLN A 968 17.53 39.52 -2.53
C GLN A 968 19.01 39.66 -2.14
N ASN A 969 19.71 40.65 -2.72
CA ASN A 969 21.12 40.92 -2.41
C ASN A 969 21.31 41.48 -1.00
N MET A 970 20.42 42.35 -0.54
CA MET A 970 20.46 42.88 0.82
C MET A 970 20.17 41.82 1.90
N PHE A 971 19.19 40.94 1.67
CA PHE A 971 18.94 39.82 2.59
C PHE A 971 20.12 38.86 2.66
N ALA A 972 20.78 38.56 1.53
CA ALA A 972 22.01 37.76 1.52
C ALA A 972 23.14 38.43 2.33
N THR A 973 23.27 39.75 2.22
CA THR A 973 24.32 40.52 2.91
C THR A 973 24.05 40.69 4.41
N LEU A 974 22.79 40.86 4.83
CA LEU A 974 22.38 40.92 6.24
C LEU A 974 22.48 39.56 6.95
N VAL A 975 22.20 38.46 6.25
CA VAL A 975 22.40 37.11 6.78
C VAL A 975 23.90 36.83 6.99
N MET A 976 24.77 37.29 6.08
CA MET A 976 26.22 37.15 6.22
C MET A 976 26.84 38.05 7.30
N THR A 977 26.30 39.23 7.56
CA THR A 977 26.79 40.11 8.63
C THR A 977 26.30 39.68 10.01
N THR A 978 25.09 39.11 10.13
CA THR A 978 24.59 38.56 11.40
C THR A 978 25.26 37.23 11.79
N THR A 979 25.70 36.40 10.83
CA THR A 979 26.53 35.21 11.15
C THR A 979 27.96 35.55 11.55
N ARG A 980 28.50 36.70 11.12
CA ARG A 980 29.82 37.18 11.56
C ARG A 980 29.81 37.83 12.94
N ALA A 981 28.67 38.30 13.43
CA ALA A 981 28.53 38.87 14.77
C ALA A 981 28.24 37.81 15.86
N ALA A 982 27.95 36.56 15.47
CA ALA A 982 27.68 35.44 16.36
C ALA A 982 28.86 34.43 16.48
N HIS A 983 30.04 34.80 15.98
CA HIS A 983 31.29 34.03 16.12
C HIS A 983 32.40 34.85 16.78
#